data_AF-A0A444UNV6-F1
#
_entry.id   AF-A0A444UNV6-F1
#
_cell.length_a   1.000
_cell.length_b   1.000
_cell.length_c   1.000
_cell.angle_alpha   90.00
_cell.angle_beta   90.00
_cell.angle_gamma   90.00
#
_symmetry.space_group_name_H-M   'P 1'
#
loop_
_entity.id
_entity.type
_entity.pdbx_description
1 polymer ?
#
loop_
_entity_poly.entity_id
_entity_poly.type
_entity_poly.pdbx_seq_one_letter_code
_entity_poly.pdbx_strand_id
1 'polypeptide(L)'
;MRPFTIKVLDNYGQEVLTLSRPLKCVGCCCPCCLQELEVQAPPGNPIGYVIQDWHPLKPKFTIQNERKEPVLKMEGPCCDCKCCSDTIFEVKSVDEAHVVGKICKQWTGFFRETFTDADNFGIQFPMDLDVKIKAVMIGACFLIFTHSLQPANSEPVPIPTDKLLVLTVATQQTDGFLRFMQTAKYFNYTVKVLGMGKEWKGGDVGNSIGGGQKVRLLKEAMQNYADHEDLVVMSVDSYDLIFAGGPEELLKKFQQANHKVVFAAEGLVWPDKRLADKYPSIRSGKRFLNSGGIIGYAPHINKMVQQWELHDNDDDQLFYTKVYLDPLQRERLNITLDHKSQIFQNLNGAVDEVLLKFGTERVRARNVVYDSLPVVIHGNGNTKIYLNYLANYIPNVWNYEQGCGVCDNDLFDFTDIKTQKKIIGPLVSRHGKLWSNFWGALSLDGYYARSEDYIDIVQSKRVGVWNIPYMAHIYLIKGETLRNELKERNQFVLEKLDPDMALCKNARQLGVFMYITNRHEFGRLISTANYNTSHFNNDLWQIFENPVPCPDVFWFPIFSEKACDELIGEMEHYGSWSGGKYTDKRISGGYENVPTDDIHMTQVDYEKEWLHFIREFISPVTLKVFSGYYTKGYALLNFVVKYTPDRQASLRPHHDSSTFTINIALNSKGTDFELAWGLNVMSLIFPSS
;
A
#
# COMPACT_ATOMS: atom_id res chain seq x y z
N MET A 1 -37.98 16.42 29.47
CA MET A 1 -36.80 16.27 28.59
C MET A 1 -36.74 17.47 27.66
N ARG A 2 -35.56 17.90 27.18
CA ARG A 2 -35.42 19.09 26.30
C ARG A 2 -36.05 18.85 24.92
N PRO A 3 -36.72 19.83 24.30
CA PRO A 3 -37.23 19.70 22.93
C PRO A 3 -36.06 19.54 21.96
N PHE A 4 -36.30 18.93 20.81
CA PHE A 4 -35.31 18.88 19.74
C PHE A 4 -35.98 19.00 18.37
N THR A 5 -35.19 19.43 17.40
CA THR A 5 -35.55 19.45 15.99
C THR A 5 -34.39 18.86 15.19
N ILE A 6 -34.64 17.78 14.46
CA ILE A 6 -33.65 17.11 13.61
C ILE A 6 -34.01 17.39 12.15
N LYS A 7 -33.01 17.80 11.37
CA LYS A 7 -33.12 18.04 9.93
C LYS A 7 -32.39 16.93 9.19
N VAL A 8 -33.06 16.25 8.27
CA VAL A 8 -32.46 15.24 7.40
C VAL A 8 -32.22 15.88 6.04
N LEU A 9 -30.98 15.80 5.57
CA LEU A 9 -30.54 16.37 4.30
C LEU A 9 -30.28 15.27 3.28
N ASP A 10 -30.49 15.56 2.00
CA ASP A 10 -30.02 14.70 0.90
C ASP A 10 -28.53 14.94 0.57
N ASN A 11 -28.02 14.22 -0.44
CA ASN A 11 -26.62 14.33 -0.89
C ASN A 11 -26.25 15.69 -1.51
N TYR A 12 -27.24 16.55 -1.79
CA TYR A 12 -27.06 17.91 -2.30
C TYR A 12 -27.23 18.97 -1.19
N GLY A 13 -27.47 18.55 0.06
CA GLY A 13 -27.67 19.44 1.19
C GLY A 13 -29.08 20.01 1.31
N GLN A 14 -30.06 19.51 0.55
CA GLN A 14 -31.46 19.94 0.62
C GLN A 14 -32.20 19.21 1.75
N GLU A 15 -32.99 19.96 2.54
CA GLU A 15 -33.77 19.39 3.65
C GLU A 15 -34.96 18.57 3.10
N VAL A 16 -34.93 17.26 3.37
CA VAL A 16 -35.94 16.29 2.90
C VAL A 16 -36.92 15.87 3.99
N LEU A 17 -36.50 15.90 5.26
CA LEU A 17 -37.33 15.52 6.41
C LEU A 17 -37.02 16.42 7.61
N THR A 18 -38.06 16.84 8.33
CA THR A 18 -37.92 17.54 9.62
C THR A 18 -38.61 16.73 10.72
N LEU A 19 -37.89 16.41 11.79
CA LEU A 19 -38.42 15.74 12.97
C LEU A 19 -38.49 16.73 14.12
N SER A 20 -39.67 16.93 14.72
CA SER A 20 -39.85 17.88 15.81
C SER A 20 -40.45 17.22 17.04
N ARG A 21 -39.76 17.35 18.19
CA ARG A 21 -40.25 16.88 19.49
C ARG A 21 -40.52 18.07 20.41
N PRO A 22 -41.78 18.37 20.76
CA PRO A 22 -42.09 19.47 21.66
C PRO A 22 -41.60 19.21 23.10
N LEU A 23 -41.47 20.29 23.88
CA LEU A 23 -41.14 20.22 25.30
C LEU A 23 -42.34 19.66 26.07
N LYS A 24 -42.19 18.51 26.75
CA LYS A 24 -43.18 17.95 27.67
C LYS A 24 -42.57 17.75 29.07
N CYS A 25 -43.41 17.87 30.12
CA CYS A 25 -43.06 17.89 31.54
C CYS A 25 -42.19 16.70 32.00
N VAL A 26 -41.38 16.93 33.04
CA VAL A 26 -40.59 15.89 33.73
C VAL A 26 -41.17 15.71 35.13
N GLY A 27 -41.96 14.67 35.33
CA GLY A 27 -42.50 14.27 36.62
C GLY A 27 -42.82 12.77 36.62
N CYS A 28 -41.99 11.99 37.30
CA CYS A 28 -42.10 10.54 37.41
C CYS A 28 -43.39 10.16 38.18
N CYS A 29 -44.11 9.14 37.67
CA CYS A 29 -45.35 8.52 38.22
C CYS A 29 -46.72 9.10 37.81
N CYS A 30 -46.85 9.80 36.68
CA CYS A 30 -48.17 10.22 36.16
C CYS A 30 -48.22 10.03 34.62
N PRO A 31 -49.36 9.61 34.01
CA PRO A 31 -49.49 9.39 32.55
C PRO A 31 -49.33 10.66 31.67
N CYS A 32 -48.93 11.80 32.26
CA CYS A 32 -48.75 13.08 31.58
C CYS A 32 -47.37 13.29 30.91
N CYS A 33 -46.47 12.29 30.95
CA CYS A 33 -45.11 12.40 30.40
C CYS A 33 -44.88 11.63 29.07
N LEU A 34 -45.95 11.20 28.39
CA LEU A 34 -45.85 10.42 27.14
C LEU A 34 -45.23 11.27 26.01
N GLN A 35 -44.19 10.72 25.38
CA GLN A 35 -43.48 11.36 24.28
C GLN A 35 -44.29 11.38 22.99
N GLU A 36 -44.08 12.43 22.19
CA GLU A 36 -44.68 12.59 20.87
C GLU A 36 -43.64 13.21 19.93
N LEU A 37 -43.48 12.66 18.73
CA LEU A 37 -42.64 13.17 17.67
C LEU A 37 -43.48 13.43 16.42
N GLU A 38 -43.34 14.60 15.84
CA GLU A 38 -43.92 14.97 14.56
C GLU A 38 -42.89 14.82 13.45
N VAL A 39 -43.29 14.21 12.32
CA VAL A 39 -42.46 14.00 11.13
C VAL A 39 -43.04 14.79 9.97
N GLN A 40 -42.23 15.66 9.36
CA GLN A 40 -42.64 16.54 8.28
C GLN A 40 -41.87 16.25 6.97
N ALA A 41 -42.58 16.24 5.85
CA ALA A 41 -42.03 16.13 4.50
C ALA A 41 -42.99 16.73 3.45
N PRO A 42 -42.58 17.73 2.65
CA PRO A 42 -41.41 18.59 2.85
C PRO A 42 -41.50 19.35 4.19
N PRO A 43 -40.41 20.03 4.63
CA PRO A 43 -40.42 20.81 5.87
C PRO A 43 -41.63 21.75 5.97
N GLY A 44 -42.37 21.69 7.08
CA GLY A 44 -43.62 22.42 7.30
C GLY A 44 -44.91 21.66 6.94
N ASN A 45 -44.83 20.47 6.34
CA ASN A 45 -46.00 19.62 6.05
C ASN A 45 -45.96 18.29 6.85
N PRO A 46 -46.79 18.10 7.89
CA PRO A 46 -46.77 16.89 8.71
C PRO A 46 -47.30 15.68 7.93
N ILE A 47 -46.50 14.62 7.88
CA ILE A 47 -46.85 13.36 7.20
C ILE A 47 -47.20 12.22 8.16
N GLY A 48 -46.90 12.38 9.45
CA GLY A 48 -47.32 11.46 10.50
C GLY A 48 -46.65 11.72 11.84
N TYR A 49 -47.02 10.90 12.83
CA TYR A 49 -46.67 11.10 14.24
C TYR A 49 -46.23 9.79 14.89
N VAL A 50 -45.36 9.89 15.88
CA VAL A 50 -44.97 8.76 16.75
C VAL A 50 -45.33 9.12 18.18
N ILE A 51 -46.21 8.33 18.79
CA ILE A 51 -46.72 8.58 20.13
C ILE A 51 -46.29 7.43 21.04
N GLN A 52 -45.80 7.75 22.24
CA GLN A 52 -45.54 6.76 23.27
C GLN A 52 -46.84 6.40 23.99
N ASP A 53 -47.11 5.10 24.12
CA ASP A 53 -48.25 4.58 24.86
C ASP A 53 -47.82 4.22 26.28
N TRP A 54 -48.69 4.50 27.26
CA TRP A 54 -48.42 4.11 28.64
C TRP A 54 -48.62 2.60 28.81
N HIS A 55 -47.62 1.91 29.36
CA HIS A 55 -47.70 0.48 29.64
C HIS A 55 -46.80 0.12 30.85
N PRO A 56 -47.23 -0.76 31.75
CA PRO A 56 -46.57 -0.97 33.05
C PRO A 56 -45.19 -1.65 33.01
N LEU A 57 -44.89 -2.44 31.97
CA LEU A 57 -43.69 -3.31 31.94
C LEU A 57 -42.85 -3.21 30.66
N LYS A 58 -43.38 -2.61 29.60
CA LYS A 58 -42.76 -2.60 28.26
C LYS A 58 -42.94 -1.24 27.62
N PRO A 59 -41.93 -0.68 26.96
CA PRO A 59 -42.12 0.53 26.17
C PRO A 59 -42.97 0.19 24.94
N LYS A 60 -44.10 0.88 24.79
CA LYS A 60 -44.99 0.78 23.62
C LYS A 60 -45.08 2.13 22.91
N PHE A 61 -45.14 2.09 21.59
CA PHE A 61 -45.33 3.28 20.75
C PHE A 61 -46.33 3.00 19.64
N THR A 62 -47.08 4.02 19.24
CA THR A 62 -48.02 3.98 18.12
C THR A 62 -47.53 4.90 17.01
N ILE A 63 -47.46 4.37 15.79
CA ILE A 63 -47.18 5.12 14.56
C ILE A 63 -48.52 5.54 13.95
N GLN A 64 -48.66 6.84 13.70
CA GLN A 64 -49.86 7.44 13.15
C GLN A 64 -49.59 8.11 11.79
N ASN A 65 -50.61 8.13 10.94
CA ASN A 65 -50.58 8.88 9.68
C ASN A 65 -50.81 10.39 9.88
N GLU A 66 -50.85 11.15 8.79
CA GLU A 66 -51.13 12.59 8.76
C GLU A 66 -52.48 13.00 9.40
N ARG A 67 -53.45 12.07 9.47
CA ARG A 67 -54.76 12.26 10.11
C ARG A 67 -54.80 11.84 11.58
N LYS A 68 -53.64 11.46 12.16
CA LYS A 68 -53.50 10.90 13.51
C LYS A 68 -54.20 9.55 13.71
N GLU A 69 -54.47 8.81 12.63
CA GLU A 69 -55.02 7.46 12.70
C GLU A 69 -53.88 6.46 12.93
N PRO A 70 -54.04 5.46 13.83
CA PRO A 70 -53.02 4.47 14.11
C PRO A 70 -52.83 3.52 12.93
N VAL A 71 -51.59 3.37 12.46
CA VAL A 71 -51.23 2.51 11.33
C VAL A 71 -50.43 1.29 11.79
N LEU A 72 -49.50 1.48 12.73
CA LEU A 72 -48.64 0.42 13.26
C LEU A 72 -48.40 0.64 14.75
N LYS A 73 -48.06 -0.43 15.47
CA LYS A 73 -47.61 -0.37 16.86
C LYS A 73 -46.20 -0.92 17.00
N MET A 74 -45.46 -0.42 17.97
CA MET A 74 -44.11 -0.89 18.29
C MET A 74 -44.05 -1.32 19.74
N GLU A 75 -43.41 -2.46 19.98
CA GLU A 75 -43.23 -3.02 21.31
C GLU A 75 -41.75 -3.32 21.55
N GLY A 76 -41.19 -2.77 22.62
CA GLY A 76 -39.81 -3.05 23.04
C GLY A 76 -39.72 -4.10 24.16
N PRO A 77 -38.48 -4.47 24.54
CA PRO A 77 -38.23 -5.49 25.55
C PRO A 77 -38.68 -5.04 26.95
N CYS A 78 -39.00 -6.01 27.81
CA CYS A 78 -39.41 -5.79 29.20
C CYS A 78 -38.19 -5.52 30.09
N CYS A 79 -38.19 -4.40 30.84
CA CYS A 79 -37.21 -3.99 31.88
C CYS A 79 -35.70 -4.15 31.56
N ASP A 80 -34.98 -3.04 31.41
CA ASP A 80 -33.52 -2.95 31.18
C ASP A 80 -32.68 -3.55 32.32
N CYS A 81 -32.48 -4.87 32.29
CA CYS A 81 -31.54 -5.61 33.14
C CYS A 81 -30.59 -6.50 32.32
N LYS A 82 -30.14 -6.05 31.15
CA LYS A 82 -29.08 -6.69 30.37
C LYS A 82 -28.17 -5.65 29.70
N CYS A 83 -27.14 -5.22 30.41
CA CYS A 83 -26.05 -4.48 29.80
C CYS A 83 -25.30 -5.43 28.83
N CYS A 84 -25.24 -5.08 27.53
CA CYS A 84 -24.54 -5.77 26.42
C CYS A 84 -25.35 -6.68 25.45
N SER A 85 -26.51 -6.25 24.95
CA SER A 85 -27.18 -6.88 23.80
C SER A 85 -27.87 -5.86 22.87
N ASP A 86 -28.06 -6.20 21.60
CA ASP A 86 -28.85 -5.41 20.63
C ASP A 86 -30.25 -5.13 21.19
N THR A 87 -30.70 -3.88 21.09
CA THR A 87 -32.08 -3.51 21.49
C THR A 87 -32.99 -3.59 20.27
N ILE A 88 -34.00 -4.46 20.33
CA ILE A 88 -34.92 -4.74 19.22
C ILE A 88 -36.33 -4.30 19.63
N PHE A 89 -36.93 -3.43 18.82
CA PHE A 89 -38.35 -3.07 18.88
C PHE A 89 -39.08 -3.78 17.74
N GLU A 90 -40.07 -4.59 18.08
CA GLU A 90 -40.92 -5.27 17.10
C GLU A 90 -41.99 -4.30 16.60
N VAL A 91 -42.13 -4.19 15.28
CA VAL A 91 -43.21 -3.41 14.64
C VAL A 91 -44.33 -4.37 14.30
N LYS A 92 -45.52 -4.10 14.81
CA LYS A 92 -46.72 -4.94 14.71
C LYS A 92 -47.87 -4.21 14.02
N SER A 93 -48.81 -4.98 13.48
CA SER A 93 -50.12 -4.49 13.03
C SER A 93 -50.90 -3.82 14.17
N VAL A 94 -51.92 -3.02 13.84
CA VAL A 94 -52.72 -2.25 14.82
C VAL A 94 -53.40 -3.15 15.87
N ASP A 95 -53.79 -4.36 15.47
CA ASP A 95 -54.37 -5.40 16.32
C ASP A 95 -53.33 -6.16 17.17
N GLU A 96 -52.04 -5.82 17.05
CA GLU A 96 -50.90 -6.47 17.71
C GLU A 96 -50.72 -7.96 17.38
N ALA A 97 -51.47 -8.50 16.41
CA ALA A 97 -51.48 -9.93 16.09
C ALA A 97 -50.31 -10.37 15.21
N HIS A 98 -49.82 -9.50 14.31
CA HIS A 98 -48.79 -9.83 13.34
C HIS A 98 -47.58 -8.90 13.46
N VAL A 99 -46.37 -9.47 13.44
CA VAL A 99 -45.11 -8.72 13.34
C VAL A 99 -44.87 -8.38 11.87
N VAL A 100 -44.85 -7.08 11.54
CA VAL A 100 -44.64 -6.57 10.18
C VAL A 100 -43.21 -6.11 9.93
N GLY A 101 -42.42 -5.89 10.98
CA GLY A 101 -41.07 -5.35 10.86
C GLY A 101 -40.36 -5.25 12.20
N LYS A 102 -39.19 -4.61 12.19
CA LYS A 102 -38.41 -4.35 13.41
C LYS A 102 -37.54 -3.10 13.26
N ILE A 103 -37.31 -2.42 14.38
CA ILE A 103 -36.31 -1.36 14.52
C ILE A 103 -35.27 -1.89 15.51
N CYS A 104 -34.00 -1.92 15.13
CA CYS A 104 -32.91 -2.34 16.01
C CYS A 104 -31.80 -1.30 16.10
N LYS A 105 -31.29 -1.09 17.31
CA LYS A 105 -29.98 -0.47 17.53
C LYS A 105 -28.96 -1.61 17.62
N GLN A 106 -28.03 -1.65 16.68
CA GLN A 106 -26.91 -2.60 16.76
C GLN A 106 -26.02 -2.18 17.92
N TRP A 107 -25.77 -3.08 18.87
CA TRP A 107 -24.86 -2.84 19.97
C TRP A 107 -23.43 -2.89 19.44
N THR A 108 -22.84 -1.72 19.19
CA THR A 108 -21.47 -1.60 18.67
C THR A 108 -20.38 -1.74 19.74
N GLY A 109 -20.75 -2.13 20.97
CA GLY A 109 -19.85 -2.16 22.11
C GLY A 109 -19.43 -0.77 22.58
N PHE A 110 -18.86 -0.72 23.79
CA PHE A 110 -18.50 0.50 24.54
C PHE A 110 -17.50 1.47 23.84
N PHE A 111 -17.16 1.28 22.56
CA PHE A 111 -16.01 1.92 21.90
C PHE A 111 -16.26 2.49 20.49
N ARG A 112 -17.51 2.55 20.00
CA ARG A 112 -17.80 3.15 18.67
C ARG A 112 -18.62 4.45 18.69
N GLU A 113 -19.19 4.85 19.82
CA GLU A 113 -19.81 6.19 19.99
C GLU A 113 -18.75 7.32 20.03
N THR A 114 -17.45 7.01 19.95
CA THR A 114 -16.35 7.99 20.08
C THR A 114 -15.52 8.21 18.82
N PHE A 115 -15.71 7.42 17.76
CA PHE A 115 -14.90 7.52 16.52
C PHE A 115 -15.68 7.93 15.28
N THR A 116 -17.01 7.88 15.33
CA THR A 116 -17.92 8.44 14.31
C THR A 116 -19.19 8.85 15.03
N ASP A 117 -19.69 10.05 14.76
CA ASP A 117 -20.96 10.61 15.30
C ASP A 117 -22.21 9.87 14.76
N ALA A 118 -22.05 8.62 14.31
CA ALA A 118 -23.03 7.84 13.58
C ALA A 118 -23.34 6.53 14.33
N ASP A 119 -24.48 6.52 15.01
CA ASP A 119 -25.14 5.29 15.45
C ASP A 119 -25.64 4.50 14.23
N ASN A 120 -25.39 3.18 14.20
CA ASN A 120 -25.93 2.30 13.15
C ASN A 120 -27.29 1.73 13.58
N PHE A 121 -28.35 2.22 12.96
CA PHE A 121 -29.71 1.74 13.17
C PHE A 121 -30.17 0.88 12.00
N GLY A 122 -30.81 -0.24 12.30
CA GLY A 122 -31.47 -1.09 11.31
C GLY A 122 -32.99 -0.91 11.39
N ILE A 123 -33.63 -0.60 10.27
CA ILE A 123 -35.09 -0.54 10.16
C ILE A 123 -35.52 -1.54 9.08
N GLN A 124 -36.44 -2.44 9.44
CA GLN A 124 -37.06 -3.39 8.53
C GLN A 124 -38.56 -3.12 8.46
N PHE A 125 -39.07 -2.94 7.25
CA PHE A 125 -40.49 -2.81 6.95
C PHE A 125 -40.83 -3.51 5.61
N PRO A 126 -42.11 -3.84 5.36
CA PRO A 126 -42.56 -4.43 4.09
C PRO A 126 -42.34 -3.49 2.90
N MET A 127 -42.11 -4.06 1.70
CA MET A 127 -41.88 -3.26 0.49
C MET A 127 -43.10 -2.43 0.08
N ASP A 128 -44.30 -2.97 0.28
CA ASP A 128 -45.62 -2.39 -0.02
C ASP A 128 -46.09 -1.34 1.00
N LEU A 129 -45.35 -1.12 2.09
CA LEU A 129 -45.69 -0.09 3.08
C LEU A 129 -45.60 1.33 2.48
N ASP A 130 -46.59 2.17 2.79
CA ASP A 130 -46.68 3.56 2.34
C ASP A 130 -45.37 4.33 2.67
N VAL A 131 -44.88 5.10 1.69
CA VAL A 131 -43.63 5.86 1.79
C VAL A 131 -43.67 6.88 2.95
N LYS A 132 -44.83 7.49 3.24
CA LYS A 132 -44.99 8.39 4.39
C LYS A 132 -44.77 7.63 5.69
N ILE A 133 -45.30 6.42 5.82
CA ILE A 133 -45.15 5.60 7.03
C ILE A 133 -43.70 5.11 7.18
N LYS A 134 -43.01 4.78 6.09
CA LYS A 134 -41.57 4.49 6.11
C LYS A 134 -40.77 5.67 6.67
N ALA A 135 -41.10 6.90 6.27
CA ALA A 135 -40.45 8.11 6.80
C ALA A 135 -40.78 8.33 8.30
N VAL A 136 -42.03 8.07 8.72
CA VAL A 136 -42.41 8.14 10.15
C VAL A 136 -41.69 7.08 10.99
N MET A 137 -41.46 5.88 10.44
CA MET A 137 -40.64 4.83 11.09
C MET A 137 -39.18 5.25 11.27
N ILE A 138 -38.60 6.02 10.34
CA ILE A 138 -37.27 6.61 10.51
C ILE A 138 -37.31 7.62 11.68
N GLY A 139 -38.34 8.46 11.75
CA GLY A 139 -38.56 9.36 12.89
C GLY A 139 -38.66 8.62 14.23
N ALA A 140 -39.40 7.50 14.26
CA ALA A 140 -39.55 6.67 15.44
C ALA A 140 -38.21 6.16 15.99
N CYS A 141 -37.26 5.84 15.11
CA CYS A 141 -35.92 5.44 15.50
C CYS A 141 -35.23 6.52 16.37
N PHE A 142 -35.33 7.78 15.98
CA PHE A 142 -34.77 8.89 16.76
C PHE A 142 -35.52 9.13 18.06
N LEU A 143 -36.85 8.95 18.09
CA LEU A 143 -37.61 9.09 19.35
C LEU A 143 -37.22 8.02 20.38
N ILE A 144 -37.04 6.78 19.94
CA ILE A 144 -36.72 5.64 20.81
C ILE A 144 -35.30 5.76 21.40
N PHE A 145 -34.32 6.17 20.59
CA PHE A 145 -32.91 6.16 20.98
C PHE A 145 -32.32 7.53 21.36
N THR A 146 -33.14 8.59 21.48
CA THR A 146 -32.66 9.92 21.90
C THR A 146 -32.20 10.00 23.35
N HIS A 147 -32.47 8.99 24.18
CA HIS A 147 -31.88 8.86 25.52
C HIS A 147 -30.39 8.46 25.51
N SER A 148 -29.91 7.79 24.45
CA SER A 148 -28.48 7.48 24.27
C SER A 148 -27.64 8.67 23.80
N LEU A 149 -28.27 9.76 23.35
CA LEU A 149 -27.60 11.02 23.03
C LEU A 149 -27.46 11.87 24.30
N GLN A 150 -26.70 11.39 25.29
CA GLN A 150 -26.20 12.27 26.35
C GLN A 150 -25.08 13.14 25.78
N PRO A 151 -25.03 14.46 26.08
CA PRO A 151 -23.83 15.23 25.81
C PRO A 151 -22.68 14.61 26.60
N ALA A 152 -21.53 14.45 25.93
CA ALA A 152 -20.31 13.88 26.48
C ALA A 152 -20.09 14.32 27.94
N ASN A 153 -20.02 13.34 28.86
CA ASN A 153 -19.35 13.56 30.13
C ASN A 153 -17.97 14.15 29.81
N SER A 154 -17.59 15.23 30.50
CA SER A 154 -16.34 15.98 30.36
C SER A 154 -15.22 15.12 29.76
N GLU A 155 -14.85 15.36 28.50
CA GLU A 155 -13.74 14.64 27.90
C GLU A 155 -12.52 14.79 28.82
N PRO A 156 -11.79 13.70 29.13
CA PRO A 156 -10.55 13.81 29.87
C PRO A 156 -9.64 14.77 29.11
N VAL A 157 -9.05 15.73 29.83
CA VAL A 157 -8.15 16.72 29.24
C VAL A 157 -7.11 16.00 28.39
N PRO A 158 -6.96 16.33 27.09
CA PRO A 158 -6.00 15.67 26.22
C PRO A 158 -4.59 15.76 26.80
N ILE A 159 -3.85 14.64 26.79
CA ILE A 159 -2.44 14.66 27.23
C ILE A 159 -1.63 15.43 26.17
N PRO A 160 -0.88 16.47 26.57
CA PRO A 160 0.01 17.19 25.66
C PRO A 160 1.09 16.29 25.05
N THR A 161 1.44 16.51 23.78
CA THR A 161 2.41 15.65 23.06
C THR A 161 3.83 15.75 23.60
N ASP A 162 4.21 16.83 24.27
CA ASP A 162 5.49 17.00 24.97
C ASP A 162 5.61 16.11 26.21
N LYS A 163 4.50 15.54 26.68
CA LYS A 163 4.46 14.54 27.75
C LYS A 163 4.58 13.10 27.26
N LEU A 164 4.88 12.89 25.97
CA LEU A 164 5.15 11.57 25.41
C LEU A 164 6.66 11.37 25.17
N LEU A 165 7.20 10.30 25.73
CA LEU A 165 8.56 9.82 25.43
C LEU A 165 8.52 8.42 24.82
N VAL A 166 9.09 8.26 23.63
CA VAL A 166 9.28 6.94 23.02
C VAL A 166 10.65 6.41 23.39
N LEU A 167 10.69 5.22 23.99
CA LEU A 167 11.91 4.47 24.26
C LEU A 167 11.99 3.29 23.31
N THR A 168 13.17 3.06 22.74
CA THR A 168 13.42 1.86 21.94
C THR A 168 14.83 1.35 22.19
N VAL A 169 15.06 0.07 21.90
CA VAL A 169 16.38 -0.54 21.99
C VAL A 169 16.90 -0.79 20.59
N ALA A 170 18.12 -0.33 20.32
CA ALA A 170 18.86 -0.63 19.09
C ALA A 170 20.34 -0.65 19.43
N THR A 171 21.03 -1.72 19.04
CA THR A 171 22.49 -1.85 19.22
C THR A 171 23.27 -1.32 18.04
N GLN A 172 22.66 -1.31 16.85
CA GLN A 172 23.26 -0.88 15.59
C GLN A 172 22.23 -0.11 14.74
N GLN A 173 22.73 0.69 13.80
CA GLN A 173 21.88 1.40 12.82
C GLN A 173 21.59 0.49 11.62
N THR A 174 20.65 -0.43 11.80
CA THR A 174 20.18 -1.34 10.73
C THR A 174 19.20 -0.64 9.79
N ASP A 175 18.92 -1.23 8.62
CA ASP A 175 17.95 -0.66 7.67
C ASP A 175 16.55 -0.61 8.28
N GLY A 176 16.20 -1.62 9.10
CA GLY A 176 14.97 -1.66 9.88
C GLY A 176 14.87 -0.50 10.88
N PHE A 177 15.94 -0.23 11.63
CA PHE A 177 16.02 0.91 12.56
C PHE A 177 15.90 2.25 11.83
N LEU A 178 16.59 2.41 10.69
CA LEU A 178 16.52 3.64 9.89
C LEU A 178 15.10 3.89 9.39
N ARG A 179 14.41 2.85 8.89
CA ARG A 179 13.00 2.92 8.51
C ARG A 179 12.11 3.32 9.69
N PHE A 180 12.30 2.73 10.86
CA PHE A 180 11.57 3.10 12.07
C PHE A 180 11.76 4.59 12.40
N MET A 181 13.01 5.07 12.43
CA MET A 181 13.33 6.47 12.71
C MET A 181 12.77 7.43 11.65
N GLN A 182 12.72 7.04 10.38
CA GLN A 182 12.08 7.82 9.32
C GLN A 182 10.60 8.05 9.61
N THR A 183 9.86 7.00 9.97
CA THR A 183 8.43 7.13 10.33
C THR A 183 8.23 7.90 11.64
N ALA A 184 9.13 7.75 12.60
CA ALA A 184 9.10 8.50 13.85
C ALA A 184 9.30 10.00 13.61
N LYS A 185 10.27 10.37 12.77
CA LYS A 185 10.55 11.75 12.37
C LYS A 185 9.38 12.37 11.60
N TYR A 186 8.76 11.61 10.69
CA TYR A 186 7.59 12.07 9.94
C TYR A 186 6.45 12.55 10.86
N PHE A 187 6.22 11.85 11.95
CA PHE A 187 5.18 12.18 12.93
C PHE A 187 5.66 13.05 14.11
N ASN A 188 6.90 13.55 14.07
CA ASN A 188 7.51 14.34 15.15
C ASN A 188 7.52 13.63 16.52
N TYR A 189 7.76 12.31 16.54
CA TYR A 189 8.00 11.59 17.79
C TYR A 189 9.36 11.94 18.39
N THR A 190 9.40 12.09 19.72
CA THR A 190 10.66 12.17 20.47
C THR A 190 11.08 10.76 20.88
N VAL A 191 12.10 10.23 20.20
CA VAL A 191 12.62 8.87 20.43
C VAL A 191 13.96 8.91 21.14
N LYS A 192 14.08 8.22 22.27
CA LYS A 192 15.33 7.96 22.96
C LYS A 192 15.75 6.50 22.74
N VAL A 193 16.89 6.34 22.08
CA VAL A 193 17.46 5.03 21.73
C VAL A 193 18.36 4.53 22.85
N LEU A 194 18.11 3.32 23.31
CA LEU A 194 18.86 2.65 24.37
C LEU A 194 19.78 1.59 23.76
N GLY A 195 21.03 1.54 24.23
CA GLY A 195 21.98 0.48 23.87
C GLY A 195 22.74 0.67 22.56
N MET A 196 22.62 1.83 21.88
CA MET A 196 23.35 2.09 20.63
C MET A 196 24.86 1.94 20.82
N GLY A 197 25.51 1.16 19.95
CA GLY A 197 26.92 0.85 20.01
C GLY A 197 27.32 -0.19 21.06
N LYS A 198 26.37 -0.71 21.87
CA LYS A 198 26.62 -1.82 22.80
C LYS A 198 26.47 -3.16 22.08
N GLU A 199 27.24 -4.14 22.52
CA GLU A 199 27.09 -5.53 22.07
C GLU A 199 25.71 -6.10 22.47
N TRP A 200 25.08 -6.81 21.53
CA TRP A 200 23.83 -7.52 21.80
C TRP A 200 24.09 -8.83 22.54
N LYS A 201 23.53 -8.94 23.75
CA LYS A 201 23.61 -10.11 24.64
C LYS A 201 22.25 -10.76 24.87
N GLY A 202 21.23 -10.33 24.13
CA GLY A 202 19.85 -10.78 24.26
C GLY A 202 19.52 -12.14 23.64
N GLY A 203 20.50 -12.87 23.10
CA GLY A 203 20.27 -14.15 22.41
C GLY A 203 19.77 -13.98 20.97
N ASP A 204 19.43 -15.09 20.31
CA ASP A 204 18.97 -15.12 18.92
C ASP A 204 17.44 -14.89 18.82
N VAL A 205 17.03 -13.64 19.08
CA VAL A 205 15.63 -13.23 19.09
C VAL A 205 15.03 -13.36 17.69
N GLY A 206 14.04 -14.23 17.58
CA GLY A 206 13.38 -14.62 16.32
C GLY A 206 13.48 -16.10 16.03
N ASN A 207 14.55 -16.77 16.48
CA ASN A 207 14.72 -18.22 16.39
C ASN A 207 14.56 -18.91 17.75
N SER A 208 14.83 -18.20 18.86
CA SER A 208 14.67 -18.69 20.23
C SER A 208 14.08 -17.63 21.16
N ILE A 209 13.90 -18.02 22.43
CA ILE A 209 13.63 -17.08 23.53
C ILE A 209 14.79 -16.10 23.72
N GLY A 210 14.50 -14.92 24.27
CA GLY A 210 15.53 -13.91 24.58
C GLY A 210 14.99 -12.49 24.71
N GLY A 211 15.86 -11.50 24.54
CA GLY A 211 15.50 -10.09 24.57
C GLY A 211 15.53 -9.43 25.94
N GLY A 212 15.89 -10.14 27.01
CA GLY A 212 15.99 -9.62 28.38
C GLY A 212 16.90 -8.41 28.54
N GLN A 213 17.94 -8.28 27.71
CA GLN A 213 18.79 -7.09 27.63
C GLN A 213 17.97 -5.81 27.39
N LYS A 214 16.86 -5.90 26.63
CA LYS A 214 15.94 -4.77 26.41
C LYS A 214 15.31 -4.32 27.72
N VAL A 215 14.85 -5.28 28.53
CA VAL A 215 14.20 -5.01 29.82
C VAL A 215 15.20 -4.40 30.81
N ARG A 216 16.44 -4.90 30.86
CA ARG A 216 17.50 -4.31 31.70
C ARG A 216 17.81 -2.86 31.29
N LEU A 217 17.99 -2.59 29.99
CA LEU A 217 18.24 -1.24 29.49
C LEU A 217 17.06 -0.30 29.77
N LEU A 218 15.83 -0.80 29.65
CA LEU A 218 14.63 -0.05 30.01
C LEU A 218 14.57 0.22 31.52
N LYS A 219 14.90 -0.76 32.36
CA LYS A 219 15.00 -0.61 33.83
C LYS A 219 15.99 0.50 34.22
N GLU A 220 17.17 0.53 33.61
CA GLU A 220 18.17 1.59 33.82
C GLU A 220 17.64 2.97 33.36
N ALA A 221 16.98 3.03 32.20
CA ALA A 221 16.45 4.29 31.67
C ALA A 221 15.31 4.86 32.53
N MET A 222 14.40 4.00 33.00
CA MET A 222 13.19 4.37 33.74
C MET A 222 13.46 4.93 35.15
N GLN A 223 14.64 4.67 35.73
CA GLN A 223 15.04 5.28 37.01
C GLN A 223 15.03 6.80 36.95
N ASN A 224 15.38 7.40 35.80
CA ASN A 224 15.38 8.86 35.61
C ASN A 224 13.96 9.45 35.46
N TYR A 225 12.94 8.60 35.27
CA TYR A 225 11.58 9.01 34.97
C TYR A 225 10.57 8.57 36.04
N ALA A 226 11.06 7.98 37.14
CA ALA A 226 10.25 7.34 38.17
C ALA A 226 9.24 8.29 38.83
N ASP A 227 9.61 9.55 39.02
CA ASP A 227 8.83 10.56 39.75
C ASP A 227 7.99 11.45 38.82
N HIS A 228 8.01 11.21 37.50
CA HIS A 228 7.27 12.00 36.53
C HIS A 228 5.86 11.43 36.31
N GLU A 229 4.89 11.81 37.16
CA GLU A 229 3.53 11.25 37.13
C GLU A 229 2.77 11.48 35.82
N ASP A 230 2.95 12.66 35.20
CA ASP A 230 2.26 13.04 33.97
C ASP A 230 2.96 12.55 32.69
N LEU A 231 4.15 11.95 32.79
CA LEU A 231 4.90 11.49 31.63
C LEU A 231 4.35 10.14 31.16
N VAL A 232 3.96 10.08 29.89
CA VAL A 232 3.61 8.84 29.20
C VAL A 232 4.84 8.32 28.48
N VAL A 233 5.21 7.07 28.75
CA VAL A 233 6.31 6.38 28.09
C VAL A 233 5.74 5.29 27.20
N MET A 234 6.20 5.24 25.95
CA MET A 234 5.96 4.14 25.03
C MET A 234 7.28 3.41 24.77
N SER A 235 7.36 2.13 25.13
CA SER A 235 8.49 1.24 24.79
C SER A 235 8.12 0.37 23.61
N VAL A 236 8.87 0.46 22.52
CA VAL A 236 8.63 -0.31 21.28
C VAL A 236 9.92 -0.88 20.71
N ASP A 237 9.83 -2.00 19.99
CA ASP A 237 10.92 -2.49 19.15
C ASP A 237 11.19 -1.52 17.97
N SER A 238 12.37 -1.60 17.34
CA SER A 238 12.77 -0.68 16.27
C SER A 238 13.18 -1.33 14.95
N TYR A 239 13.62 -2.58 14.93
CA TYR A 239 14.12 -3.20 13.69
C TYR A 239 12.97 -3.63 12.75
N ASP A 240 11.84 -4.04 13.33
CA ASP A 240 10.66 -4.57 12.65
C ASP A 240 9.38 -3.82 13.07
N LEU A 241 9.47 -2.50 13.21
CA LEU A 241 8.34 -1.67 13.60
C LEU A 241 8.31 -0.35 12.83
N ILE A 242 7.10 0.14 12.53
CA ILE A 242 6.88 1.47 11.91
C ILE A 242 5.72 2.19 12.58
N PHE A 243 5.77 3.53 12.55
CA PHE A 243 4.63 4.37 12.92
C PHE A 243 3.72 4.62 11.71
N ALA A 244 2.41 4.49 11.93
CA ALA A 244 1.34 4.77 10.98
C ALA A 244 0.40 5.89 11.45
N GLY A 245 0.58 6.39 12.69
CA GLY A 245 -0.19 7.49 13.28
C GLY A 245 0.68 8.40 14.16
N GLY A 246 0.21 9.61 14.42
CA GLY A 246 0.95 10.63 15.18
C GLY A 246 0.72 10.58 16.69
N PRO A 247 1.53 11.32 17.48
CA PRO A 247 1.47 11.35 18.95
C PRO A 247 0.10 11.71 19.52
N GLU A 248 -0.62 12.66 18.91
CA GLU A 248 -1.94 13.09 19.38
C GLU A 248 -2.97 11.94 19.32
N GLU A 249 -3.00 11.22 18.19
CA GLU A 249 -3.88 10.06 18.01
C GLU A 249 -3.50 8.93 18.98
N LEU A 250 -2.20 8.70 19.18
CA LEU A 250 -1.68 7.71 20.12
C LEU A 250 -2.17 8.00 21.55
N LEU A 251 -1.97 9.23 22.03
CA LEU A 251 -2.34 9.64 23.38
C LEU A 251 -3.85 9.60 23.58
N LYS A 252 -4.63 10.06 22.58
CA LYS A 252 -6.09 9.95 22.62
C LYS A 252 -6.55 8.51 22.80
N LYS A 253 -5.99 7.57 22.03
CA LYS A 253 -6.32 6.13 22.13
C LYS A 253 -5.87 5.51 23.44
N PHE A 254 -4.70 5.93 23.95
CA PHE A 254 -4.22 5.49 25.25
C PHE A 254 -5.15 5.96 26.38
N GLN A 255 -5.60 7.22 26.35
CA GLN A 255 -6.58 7.73 27.32
C GLN A 255 -7.92 6.98 27.23
N GLN A 256 -8.40 6.70 26.02
CA GLN A 256 -9.62 5.93 25.79
C GLN A 256 -9.54 4.48 26.30
N ALA A 257 -8.35 3.88 26.32
CA ALA A 257 -8.16 2.57 26.92
C ALA A 257 -8.49 2.57 28.42
N ASN A 258 -8.42 3.73 29.10
CA ASN A 258 -8.75 3.89 30.52
C ASN A 258 -7.96 2.97 31.47
N HIS A 259 -6.69 2.75 31.15
CA HIS A 259 -5.75 1.96 31.95
C HIS A 259 -4.42 2.71 32.13
N LYS A 260 -3.63 2.33 33.13
CA LYS A 260 -2.34 3.00 33.41
C LYS A 260 -1.20 2.44 32.56
N VAL A 261 -1.32 1.18 32.14
CA VAL A 261 -0.40 0.50 31.23
C VAL A 261 -1.20 -0.32 30.23
N VAL A 262 -0.88 -0.18 28.95
CA VAL A 262 -1.47 -0.93 27.83
C VAL A 262 -0.35 -1.65 27.10
N PHE A 263 -0.46 -2.96 26.98
CA PHE A 263 0.43 -3.78 26.16
C PHE A 263 -0.18 -4.05 24.78
N ALA A 264 0.68 -4.25 23.80
CA ALA A 264 0.27 -4.83 22.53
C ALA A 264 -0.31 -6.24 22.76
N ALA A 265 -1.33 -6.59 21.97
CA ALA A 265 -1.97 -7.91 22.03
C ALA A 265 -1.71 -8.72 20.76
N GLU A 266 -1.64 -10.03 20.88
CA GLU A 266 -1.47 -10.96 19.75
C GLU A 266 -2.39 -12.19 19.86
N GLY A 267 -2.56 -12.88 18.73
CA GLY A 267 -3.42 -14.07 18.62
C GLY A 267 -2.76 -15.37 19.08
N LEU A 268 -1.44 -15.38 19.21
CA LEU A 268 -0.65 -16.57 19.53
C LEU A 268 -0.05 -16.45 20.93
N VAL A 269 -0.09 -17.54 21.69
CA VAL A 269 0.56 -17.60 23.01
C VAL A 269 2.03 -18.00 22.82
N TRP A 270 2.93 -17.15 23.30
CA TRP A 270 4.37 -17.37 23.23
C TRP A 270 5.07 -16.75 24.46
N PRO A 271 6.16 -17.36 24.98
CA PRO A 271 6.76 -18.63 24.55
C PRO A 271 6.08 -19.87 25.15
N ASP A 272 5.42 -19.76 26.30
CA ASP A 272 4.85 -20.92 27.01
C ASP A 272 3.34 -21.07 26.79
N LYS A 273 2.97 -22.01 25.90
CA LYS A 273 1.56 -22.30 25.56
C LYS A 273 0.71 -22.72 26.76
N ARG A 274 1.31 -23.27 27.83
CA ARG A 274 0.58 -23.71 29.04
C ARG A 274 -0.01 -22.55 29.83
N LEU A 275 0.44 -21.32 29.57
CA LEU A 275 -0.07 -20.12 30.23
C LEU A 275 -1.39 -19.62 29.62
N ALA A 276 -1.82 -20.17 28.47
CA ALA A 276 -3.01 -19.70 27.76
C ALA A 276 -4.28 -19.68 28.63
N ASP A 277 -4.47 -20.69 29.47
CA ASP A 277 -5.65 -20.82 30.33
C ASP A 277 -5.67 -19.82 31.48
N LYS A 278 -4.50 -19.28 31.86
CA LYS A 278 -4.37 -18.27 32.92
C LYS A 278 -4.75 -16.87 32.45
N TYR A 279 -4.75 -16.60 31.14
CA TYR A 279 -5.18 -15.31 30.62
C TYR A 279 -6.68 -15.09 30.89
N PRO A 280 -7.13 -13.86 31.17
CA PRO A 280 -8.55 -13.55 31.21
C PRO A 280 -9.26 -14.00 29.93
N SER A 281 -10.49 -14.49 30.09
CA SER A 281 -11.35 -14.79 28.94
C SER A 281 -11.88 -13.48 28.35
N ILE A 282 -11.79 -13.36 27.02
CA ILE A 282 -12.30 -12.20 26.28
C ILE A 282 -13.38 -12.64 25.30
N ARG A 283 -14.39 -11.80 25.06
CA ARG A 283 -15.46 -12.09 24.09
C ARG A 283 -15.00 -11.96 22.63
N SER A 284 -14.11 -11.00 22.38
CA SER A 284 -13.61 -10.66 21.05
C SER A 284 -12.29 -9.92 21.18
N GLY A 285 -11.37 -10.14 20.23
CA GLY A 285 -10.05 -9.53 20.21
C GLY A 285 -8.91 -10.54 20.36
N LYS A 286 -7.68 -10.01 20.34
CA LYS A 286 -6.44 -10.72 20.61
C LYS A 286 -6.25 -10.92 22.11
N ARG A 287 -5.98 -12.15 22.57
CA ARG A 287 -6.01 -12.51 24.00
C ARG A 287 -4.66 -12.41 24.69
N PHE A 288 -3.56 -12.58 23.97
CA PHE A 288 -2.25 -12.79 24.56
C PHE A 288 -1.39 -11.53 24.48
N LEU A 289 -0.45 -11.39 25.42
CA LEU A 289 0.43 -10.23 25.53
C LEU A 289 1.58 -10.36 24.53
N ASN A 290 1.95 -9.25 23.89
CA ASN A 290 3.18 -9.11 23.12
C ASN A 290 4.07 -8.02 23.74
N SER A 291 5.36 -8.29 23.97
CA SER A 291 6.28 -7.33 24.62
C SER A 291 6.84 -6.26 23.69
N GLY A 292 6.67 -6.39 22.37
CA GLY A 292 7.21 -5.45 21.38
C GLY A 292 6.55 -4.07 21.37
N GLY A 293 5.47 -3.89 22.13
CA GLY A 293 4.81 -2.60 22.33
C GLY A 293 4.18 -2.46 23.71
N ILE A 294 4.58 -1.43 24.45
CA ILE A 294 4.06 -1.08 25.77
C ILE A 294 3.86 0.43 25.81
N ILE A 295 2.73 0.92 26.30
CA ILE A 295 2.52 2.35 26.59
C ILE A 295 1.90 2.52 27.97
N GLY A 296 2.36 3.50 28.74
CA GLY A 296 1.86 3.72 30.09
C GLY A 296 2.48 4.92 30.79
N TYR A 297 1.94 5.26 31.95
CA TYR A 297 2.53 6.31 32.79
C TYR A 297 3.88 5.86 33.35
N ALA A 298 4.87 6.76 33.34
CA ALA A 298 6.25 6.46 33.69
C ALA A 298 6.42 5.78 35.06
N PRO A 299 5.72 6.18 36.15
CA PRO A 299 5.86 5.52 37.45
C PRO A 299 5.39 4.05 37.43
N HIS A 300 4.37 3.74 36.62
CA HIS A 300 3.81 2.38 36.52
C HIS A 300 4.71 1.47 35.70
N ILE A 301 5.24 1.98 34.57
CA ILE A 301 6.25 1.25 33.79
C ILE A 301 7.50 1.03 34.65
N ASN A 302 7.97 2.04 35.38
CA ASN A 302 9.14 1.89 36.26
C ASN A 302 8.91 0.80 37.32
N LYS A 303 7.81 0.85 38.09
CA LYS A 303 7.47 -0.19 39.08
C LYS A 303 7.41 -1.61 38.50
N MET A 304 7.03 -1.74 37.23
CA MET A 304 7.01 -3.02 36.52
C MET A 304 8.43 -3.49 36.18
N VAL A 305 9.22 -2.66 35.49
CA VAL A 305 10.56 -3.07 35.01
C VAL A 305 11.58 -3.20 36.14
N GLN A 306 11.39 -2.54 37.29
CA GLN A 306 12.27 -2.72 38.45
C GLN A 306 12.24 -4.16 39.00
N GLN A 307 11.17 -4.92 38.75
CA GLN A 307 11.03 -6.33 39.13
C GLN A 307 11.91 -7.28 38.31
N TRP A 308 12.62 -6.77 37.29
CA TRP A 308 13.54 -7.55 36.50
C TRP A 308 14.79 -7.93 37.30
N GLU A 309 14.94 -9.22 37.57
CA GLU A 309 16.09 -9.86 38.25
C GLU A 309 16.69 -11.01 37.41
N LEU A 310 16.41 -11.01 36.10
CA LEU A 310 16.79 -12.05 35.15
C LEU A 310 18.02 -11.65 34.31
N HIS A 311 18.55 -12.59 33.53
CA HIS A 311 19.75 -12.40 32.70
C HIS A 311 19.43 -11.78 31.34
N ASP A 312 20.43 -11.18 30.68
CA ASP A 312 20.24 -10.50 29.40
C ASP A 312 19.65 -11.41 28.30
N ASN A 313 19.89 -12.72 28.35
CA ASN A 313 19.38 -13.72 27.40
C ASN A 313 18.07 -14.40 27.84
N ASP A 314 17.51 -14.03 29.00
CA ASP A 314 16.18 -14.49 29.40
C ASP A 314 15.09 -13.78 28.56
N ASP A 315 13.90 -14.36 28.55
CA ASP A 315 12.81 -13.93 27.67
C ASP A 315 12.07 -12.70 28.20
N ASP A 316 12.06 -11.61 27.42
CA ASP A 316 11.35 -10.38 27.78
C ASP A 316 9.83 -10.58 27.80
N GLN A 317 9.27 -11.27 26.80
CA GLN A 317 7.83 -11.53 26.71
C GLN A 317 7.32 -12.41 27.86
N LEU A 318 8.06 -13.44 28.26
CA LEU A 318 7.71 -14.31 29.38
C LEU A 318 7.72 -13.55 30.70
N PHE A 319 8.66 -12.61 30.90
CA PHE A 319 8.69 -11.76 32.08
C PHE A 319 7.42 -10.91 32.18
N TYR A 320 7.09 -10.14 31.14
CA TYR A 320 5.88 -9.32 31.16
C TYR A 320 4.59 -10.15 31.24
N THR A 321 4.57 -11.33 30.60
CA THR A 321 3.47 -12.28 30.69
C THR A 321 3.25 -12.73 32.13
N LYS A 322 4.31 -13.10 32.86
CA LYS A 322 4.20 -13.50 34.27
C LYS A 322 3.67 -12.36 35.15
N VAL A 323 4.12 -11.12 34.92
CA VAL A 323 3.60 -9.94 35.63
C VAL A 323 2.11 -9.70 35.33
N TYR A 324 1.70 -9.82 34.06
CA TYR A 324 0.29 -9.62 33.67
C TYR A 324 -0.65 -10.73 34.17
N LEU A 325 -0.15 -11.96 34.27
CA LEU A 325 -0.93 -13.11 34.72
C LEU A 325 -1.10 -13.17 36.23
N ASP A 326 -0.27 -12.47 37.01
CA ASP A 326 -0.49 -12.28 38.44
C ASP A 326 -1.65 -11.27 38.65
N PRO A 327 -2.81 -11.70 39.21
CA PRO A 327 -3.96 -10.83 39.38
C PRO A 327 -3.68 -9.61 40.27
N LEU A 328 -2.87 -9.78 41.32
CA LEU A 328 -2.54 -8.69 42.25
C LEU A 328 -1.66 -7.66 41.56
N GLN A 329 -0.69 -8.09 40.75
CA GLN A 329 0.15 -7.19 39.97
C GLN A 329 -0.64 -6.46 38.89
N ARG A 330 -1.50 -7.19 38.16
CA ARG A 330 -2.33 -6.62 37.09
C ARG A 330 -3.27 -5.54 37.62
N GLU A 331 -3.91 -5.76 38.77
CA GLU A 331 -4.77 -4.77 39.43
C GLU A 331 -3.95 -3.58 39.96
N ARG A 332 -2.85 -3.86 40.68
CA ARG A 332 -1.98 -2.83 41.28
C ARG A 332 -1.36 -1.88 40.25
N LEU A 333 -0.91 -2.42 39.12
CA LEU A 333 -0.29 -1.64 38.03
C LEU A 333 -1.33 -1.17 37.00
N ASN A 334 -2.59 -1.59 37.14
CA ASN A 334 -3.70 -1.31 36.24
C ASN A 334 -3.35 -1.56 34.76
N ILE A 335 -2.99 -2.82 34.48
CA ILE A 335 -2.51 -3.28 33.16
C ILE A 335 -3.66 -3.85 32.33
N THR A 336 -3.71 -3.48 31.05
CA THR A 336 -4.59 -4.07 30.03
C THR A 336 -3.83 -4.44 28.76
N LEU A 337 -4.50 -5.13 27.83
CA LEU A 337 -3.97 -5.41 26.49
C LEU A 337 -4.82 -4.69 25.43
N ASP A 338 -4.20 -4.26 24.34
CA ASP A 338 -4.87 -3.67 23.18
C ASP A 338 -5.54 -4.74 22.31
N HIS A 339 -6.61 -5.32 22.83
CA HIS A 339 -7.28 -6.49 22.25
C HIS A 339 -7.80 -6.29 20.82
N LYS A 340 -8.09 -5.04 20.40
CA LYS A 340 -8.66 -4.71 19.09
C LYS A 340 -7.69 -3.96 18.18
N SER A 341 -6.40 -3.99 18.50
CA SER A 341 -5.33 -3.36 17.72
C SER A 341 -5.62 -1.89 17.41
N GLN A 342 -6.10 -1.13 18.40
CA GLN A 342 -6.38 0.30 18.24
C GLN A 342 -5.09 1.11 18.15
N ILE A 343 -4.10 0.73 18.96
CA ILE A 343 -2.77 1.33 19.04
C ILE A 343 -1.76 0.42 18.33
N PHE A 344 -1.70 -0.85 18.70
CA PHE A 344 -0.66 -1.79 18.27
C PHE A 344 -1.22 -2.88 17.35
N GLN A 345 -0.66 -3.00 16.15
CA GLN A 345 -0.91 -4.10 15.23
C GLN A 345 0.32 -5.00 15.15
N ASN A 346 0.26 -6.14 15.83
CA ASN A 346 1.19 -7.24 15.61
C ASN A 346 0.74 -8.02 14.37
N LEU A 347 1.65 -8.27 13.43
CA LEU A 347 1.33 -8.92 12.16
C LEU A 347 1.31 -10.45 12.27
N ASN A 348 2.05 -11.04 13.21
CA ASN A 348 2.10 -12.50 13.37
C ASN A 348 0.72 -13.07 13.71
N GLY A 349 0.18 -13.93 12.82
CA GLY A 349 -1.17 -14.48 12.93
C GLY A 349 -2.30 -13.48 12.64
N ALA A 350 -2.00 -12.32 12.03
CA ALA A 350 -2.99 -11.30 11.67
C ALA A 350 -2.71 -10.64 10.30
N VAL A 351 -1.86 -11.24 9.45
CA VAL A 351 -1.53 -10.71 8.11
C VAL A 351 -2.80 -10.51 7.27
N ASP A 352 -3.70 -11.50 7.25
CA ASP A 352 -4.94 -11.46 6.47
C ASP A 352 -5.97 -10.45 7.01
N GLU A 353 -5.73 -9.88 8.20
CA GLU A 353 -6.60 -8.87 8.82
C GLU A 353 -6.20 -7.45 8.43
N VAL A 354 -5.04 -7.26 7.82
CA VAL A 354 -4.43 -5.93 7.60
C VAL A 354 -4.44 -5.60 6.13
N LEU A 355 -5.05 -4.46 5.78
CA LEU A 355 -5.03 -3.92 4.41
C LEU A 355 -4.48 -2.49 4.41
N LEU A 356 -3.88 -2.09 3.29
CA LEU A 356 -3.52 -0.71 3.04
C LEU A 356 -4.78 0.13 2.81
N LYS A 357 -4.90 1.21 3.58
CA LYS A 357 -5.91 2.26 3.43
C LYS A 357 -5.21 3.51 2.89
N PHE A 358 -5.45 3.82 1.63
CA PHE A 358 -4.98 5.04 0.99
C PHE A 358 -5.86 6.22 1.40
N GLY A 359 -5.26 7.22 2.05
CA GLY A 359 -5.84 8.53 2.23
C GLY A 359 -5.27 9.53 1.23
N THR A 360 -5.73 10.78 1.30
CA THR A 360 -5.23 11.88 0.46
C THR A 360 -3.76 12.21 0.80
N GLU A 361 -3.46 12.43 2.07
CA GLU A 361 -2.12 12.84 2.51
C GLU A 361 -1.19 11.67 2.87
N ARG A 362 -1.74 10.56 3.36
CA ARG A 362 -0.96 9.43 3.89
C ARG A 362 -1.65 8.09 3.70
N VAL A 363 -0.85 7.03 3.65
CA VAL A 363 -1.29 5.64 3.66
C VAL A 363 -1.23 5.08 5.07
N ARG A 364 -2.21 4.25 5.43
CA ARG A 364 -2.29 3.60 6.74
C ARG A 364 -2.58 2.11 6.61
N ALA A 365 -2.31 1.36 7.67
CA ALA A 365 -2.87 0.03 7.84
C ALA A 365 -4.28 0.15 8.44
N ARG A 366 -5.22 -0.64 7.93
CA ARG A 366 -6.54 -0.86 8.54
C ARG A 366 -6.66 -2.32 8.93
N ASN A 367 -6.98 -2.58 10.20
CA ASN A 367 -7.42 -3.90 10.61
C ASN A 367 -8.90 -4.06 10.24
N VAL A 368 -9.22 -4.95 9.30
CA VAL A 368 -10.59 -5.12 8.79
C VAL A 368 -11.50 -5.90 9.74
N VAL A 369 -10.93 -6.70 10.64
CA VAL A 369 -11.69 -7.51 11.61
C VAL A 369 -12.27 -6.63 12.72
N TYR A 370 -11.49 -5.67 13.22
CA TYR A 370 -11.91 -4.78 14.30
C TYR A 370 -12.28 -3.37 13.82
N ASP A 371 -12.15 -3.13 12.52
CA ASP A 371 -12.28 -1.81 11.89
C ASP A 371 -11.46 -0.73 12.61
N SER A 372 -10.21 -1.05 12.92
CA SER A 372 -9.30 -0.14 13.60
C SER A 372 -8.22 0.38 12.64
N LEU A 373 -7.67 1.55 12.99
CA LEU A 373 -6.51 2.13 12.32
C LEU A 373 -5.35 2.13 13.31
N PRO A 374 -4.49 1.11 13.34
CA PRO A 374 -3.39 1.03 14.30
C PRO A 374 -2.41 2.19 14.15
N VAL A 375 -1.84 2.65 15.26
CA VAL A 375 -0.81 3.71 15.28
C VAL A 375 0.58 3.12 15.04
N VAL A 376 0.79 1.90 15.52
CA VAL A 376 2.06 1.17 15.46
C VAL A 376 1.83 -0.15 14.75
N ILE A 377 2.71 -0.49 13.81
CA ILE A 377 2.68 -1.78 13.09
C ILE A 377 3.98 -2.52 13.39
N HIS A 378 3.86 -3.71 13.94
CA HIS A 378 4.96 -4.55 14.40
C HIS A 378 5.00 -5.85 13.58
N GLY A 379 6.07 -6.02 12.80
CA GLY A 379 6.34 -7.20 11.97
C GLY A 379 6.98 -8.35 12.74
N ASN A 380 6.38 -8.69 13.89
CA ASN A 380 6.90 -9.72 14.79
C ASN A 380 6.97 -11.12 14.16
N GLY A 381 7.91 -11.93 14.65
CA GLY A 381 8.13 -13.27 14.15
C GLY A 381 8.53 -13.29 12.67
N ASN A 382 7.82 -14.09 11.86
CA ASN A 382 8.13 -14.32 10.45
C ASN A 382 7.44 -13.33 9.49
N THR A 383 6.93 -12.20 10.00
CA THR A 383 6.14 -11.24 9.20
C THR A 383 6.93 -10.00 8.73
N LYS A 384 8.25 -9.99 8.94
CA LYS A 384 9.15 -8.90 8.53
C LYS A 384 9.05 -8.54 7.04
N ILE A 385 8.86 -9.53 6.17
CA ILE A 385 8.69 -9.30 4.72
C ILE A 385 7.38 -8.56 4.44
N TYR A 386 6.29 -8.93 5.11
CA TYR A 386 5.01 -8.25 4.94
C TYR A 386 5.05 -6.83 5.51
N LEU A 387 5.77 -6.61 6.61
CA LEU A 387 6.06 -5.26 7.10
C LEU A 387 6.86 -4.44 6.07
N ASN A 388 7.85 -5.03 5.42
CA ASN A 388 8.61 -4.35 4.35
C ASN A 388 7.68 -3.92 3.21
N TYR A 389 6.72 -4.76 2.82
CA TYR A 389 5.68 -4.42 1.85
C TYR A 389 4.84 -3.22 2.32
N LEU A 390 4.28 -3.26 3.53
CA LEU A 390 3.47 -2.15 4.08
C LEU A 390 4.27 -0.84 4.16
N ALA A 391 5.55 -0.94 4.53
CA ALA A 391 6.44 0.21 4.65
C ALA A 391 6.85 0.84 3.32
N ASN A 392 6.62 0.18 2.17
CA ASN A 392 6.76 0.83 0.86
C ASN A 392 5.69 1.90 0.62
N TYR A 393 4.69 2.00 1.51
CA TYR A 393 3.58 2.94 1.40
C TYR A 393 3.47 3.81 2.65
N ILE A 394 3.47 3.19 3.83
CA ILE A 394 3.18 3.86 5.10
C ILE A 394 4.40 4.64 5.63
N PRO A 395 4.23 5.87 6.15
CA PRO A 395 3.00 6.67 6.10
C PRO A 395 2.88 7.46 4.78
N ASN A 396 3.99 7.83 4.17
CA ASN A 396 4.04 8.75 3.02
C ASN A 396 5.10 8.37 1.98
N VAL A 397 5.51 7.09 1.97
CA VAL A 397 6.57 6.61 1.05
C VAL A 397 6.05 6.61 -0.38
N TRP A 398 4.82 6.13 -0.58
CA TRP A 398 4.14 6.14 -1.87
C TRP A 398 2.63 6.33 -1.69
N ASN A 399 2.02 7.25 -2.44
CA ASN A 399 0.57 7.44 -2.51
C ASN A 399 0.12 7.79 -3.94
N TYR A 400 -1.20 7.79 -4.19
CA TYR A 400 -1.75 8.06 -5.54
C TYR A 400 -1.66 9.52 -5.99
N GLU A 401 -1.57 10.48 -5.06
CA GLU A 401 -1.57 11.91 -5.38
C GLU A 401 -0.16 12.44 -5.71
N GLN A 402 0.84 12.04 -4.92
CA GLN A 402 2.22 12.52 -4.98
C GLN A 402 3.17 11.50 -5.61
N GLY A 403 2.72 10.25 -5.84
CA GLY A 403 3.61 9.16 -6.22
C GLY A 403 4.57 8.84 -5.07
N CYS A 404 5.85 8.65 -5.39
CA CYS A 404 6.86 8.29 -4.40
C CYS A 404 7.42 9.53 -3.69
N GLY A 405 7.05 9.74 -2.42
CA GLY A 405 7.47 10.91 -1.63
C GLY A 405 8.90 10.86 -1.08
N VAL A 406 9.57 9.71 -1.16
CA VAL A 406 10.95 9.52 -0.62
C VAL A 406 11.96 9.08 -1.67
N CYS A 407 11.53 8.89 -2.92
CA CYS A 407 12.40 8.41 -3.98
C CYS A 407 13.52 9.40 -4.33
N ASP A 408 13.31 10.68 -4.03
CA ASP A 408 14.27 11.76 -4.30
C ASP A 408 15.21 12.06 -3.14
N ASN A 409 14.93 11.53 -1.94
CA ASN A 409 15.70 11.80 -0.74
C ASN A 409 17.14 11.25 -0.80
N ASP A 410 17.44 10.43 -1.82
CA ASP A 410 18.75 9.81 -2.09
C ASP A 410 19.16 9.94 -3.58
N LEU A 411 18.67 10.95 -4.31
CA LEU A 411 19.17 11.24 -5.67
C LEU A 411 20.67 11.52 -5.59
N PHE A 412 21.44 10.83 -6.44
CA PHE A 412 22.90 10.90 -6.48
C PHE A 412 23.39 12.33 -6.71
N ASP A 413 23.73 13.03 -5.62
CA ASP A 413 24.80 14.02 -5.64
C ASP A 413 26.09 13.27 -5.27
N PHE A 414 27.10 13.31 -6.13
CA PHE A 414 28.38 12.63 -5.92
C PHE A 414 29.13 13.11 -4.66
N THR A 415 28.60 14.11 -3.96
CA THR A 415 29.19 14.71 -2.76
C THR A 415 28.65 14.19 -1.43
N ASP A 416 27.48 13.50 -1.37
CA ASP A 416 26.89 13.05 -0.09
C ASP A 416 26.67 11.52 -0.01
N ILE A 417 27.65 10.82 0.58
CA ILE A 417 27.79 9.35 0.58
C ILE A 417 26.96 8.66 1.69
N LYS A 418 26.30 9.43 2.56
CA LYS A 418 25.79 8.91 3.85
C LYS A 418 24.41 8.24 3.81
N THR A 419 23.59 8.44 2.78
CA THR A 419 22.21 7.89 2.73
C THR A 419 21.97 6.89 1.58
N GLN A 420 23.02 6.17 1.16
CA GLN A 420 22.88 5.25 0.04
C GLN A 420 22.15 3.94 0.43
N LYS A 421 21.21 3.53 -0.43
CA LYS A 421 20.62 2.18 -0.39
C LYS A 421 21.73 1.13 -0.52
N LYS A 422 21.74 0.14 0.37
CA LYS A 422 22.80 -0.89 0.43
C LYS A 422 22.82 -1.79 -0.79
N ILE A 423 21.64 -2.24 -1.24
CA ILE A 423 21.45 -3.06 -2.43
C ILE A 423 20.29 -2.47 -3.24
N ILE A 424 20.53 -2.15 -4.52
CA ILE A 424 19.49 -1.61 -5.42
C ILE A 424 19.66 -2.16 -6.83
N GLY A 425 18.56 -2.46 -7.51
CA GLY A 425 18.56 -2.93 -8.90
C GLY A 425 17.53 -2.18 -9.76
N PRO A 426 17.78 -2.04 -11.07
CA PRO A 426 16.77 -1.55 -11.99
C PRO A 426 15.72 -2.63 -12.26
N LEU A 427 14.45 -2.22 -12.35
CA LEU A 427 13.40 -3.10 -12.84
C LEU A 427 13.61 -3.36 -14.33
N VAL A 428 13.74 -4.64 -14.68
CA VAL A 428 13.70 -5.12 -16.06
C VAL A 428 12.69 -6.26 -16.17
N SER A 429 11.87 -6.22 -17.22
CA SER A 429 10.83 -7.21 -17.48
C SER A 429 11.02 -7.85 -18.85
N ARG A 430 10.47 -9.05 -19.03
CA ARG A 430 10.37 -9.66 -20.37
C ARG A 430 9.33 -8.90 -21.18
N HIS A 431 9.65 -8.60 -22.42
CA HIS A 431 8.76 -7.85 -23.31
C HIS A 431 7.38 -8.53 -23.41
N GLY A 432 6.31 -7.74 -23.28
CA GLY A 432 4.92 -8.21 -23.34
C GLY A 432 4.51 -9.20 -22.24
N LYS A 433 5.34 -9.42 -21.21
CA LYS A 433 5.09 -10.38 -20.13
C LYS A 433 5.28 -9.73 -18.76
N LEU A 434 4.71 -10.35 -17.73
CA LEU A 434 4.87 -9.90 -16.34
C LEU A 434 6.16 -10.40 -15.67
N TRP A 435 6.87 -11.35 -16.28
CA TRP A 435 8.10 -11.90 -15.74
C TRP A 435 9.18 -10.82 -15.65
N SER A 436 9.65 -10.54 -14.44
CA SER A 436 10.66 -9.52 -14.14
C SER A 436 11.79 -10.07 -13.27
N ASN A 437 12.81 -9.25 -13.04
CA ASN A 437 13.99 -9.60 -12.24
C ASN A 437 13.79 -9.43 -10.72
N PHE A 438 12.56 -9.41 -10.22
CA PHE A 438 12.27 -9.34 -8.79
C PHE A 438 11.01 -10.13 -8.41
N TRP A 439 10.91 -10.50 -7.13
CA TRP A 439 9.67 -11.00 -6.53
C TRP A 439 9.20 -10.04 -5.46
N GLY A 440 7.89 -9.76 -5.43
CA GLY A 440 7.30 -8.89 -4.41
C GLY A 440 6.93 -9.59 -3.11
N ALA A 441 6.78 -10.93 -3.13
CA ALA A 441 6.45 -11.74 -1.96
C ALA A 441 7.18 -13.10 -2.01
N LEU A 442 7.18 -13.81 -0.88
CA LEU A 442 7.66 -15.19 -0.78
C LEU A 442 6.55 -16.10 -0.27
N SER A 443 6.57 -17.35 -0.71
CA SER A 443 5.79 -18.43 -0.09
C SER A 443 6.36 -18.78 1.31
N LEU A 444 5.62 -19.57 2.08
CA LEU A 444 6.07 -20.06 3.39
C LEU A 444 7.40 -20.84 3.30
N ASP A 445 7.64 -21.51 2.17
CA ASP A 445 8.87 -22.26 1.90
C ASP A 445 10.02 -21.38 1.36
N GLY A 446 9.78 -20.07 1.21
CA GLY A 446 10.77 -19.10 0.74
C GLY A 446 10.93 -19.03 -0.79
N TYR A 447 10.00 -19.61 -1.55
CA TYR A 447 9.97 -19.56 -3.03
C TYR A 447 9.10 -18.40 -3.53
N TYR A 448 8.97 -18.29 -4.86
CA TYR A 448 8.17 -17.26 -5.51
C TYR A 448 6.73 -17.20 -4.98
N ALA A 449 6.31 -16.00 -4.60
CA ALA A 449 4.90 -15.64 -4.48
C ALA A 449 4.69 -14.26 -5.12
N ARG A 450 3.48 -14.03 -5.62
CA ARG A 450 3.09 -12.74 -6.20
C ARG A 450 2.56 -11.83 -5.09
N SER A 451 3.13 -10.63 -4.93
CA SER A 451 2.57 -9.59 -4.06
C SER A 451 1.36 -8.93 -4.71
N GLU A 452 0.51 -8.30 -3.90
CA GLU A 452 -0.70 -7.59 -4.36
C GLU A 452 -0.39 -6.47 -5.36
N ASP A 453 0.75 -5.80 -5.20
CA ASP A 453 1.19 -4.66 -6.00
C ASP A 453 2.13 -5.02 -7.16
N TYR A 454 2.48 -6.30 -7.33
CA TYR A 454 3.48 -6.75 -8.30
C TYR A 454 3.17 -6.29 -9.73
N ILE A 455 1.92 -6.47 -10.17
CA ILE A 455 1.49 -6.13 -11.53
C ILE A 455 1.56 -4.62 -11.74
N ASP A 456 1.12 -3.85 -10.75
CA ASP A 456 1.12 -2.40 -10.82
C ASP A 456 2.55 -1.82 -10.89
N ILE A 457 3.50 -2.44 -10.18
CA ILE A 457 4.93 -2.08 -10.24
C ILE A 457 5.52 -2.45 -11.60
N VAL A 458 5.29 -3.68 -12.09
CA VAL A 458 5.83 -4.15 -13.37
C VAL A 458 5.28 -3.35 -14.57
N GLN A 459 4.02 -2.97 -14.52
CA GLN A 459 3.36 -2.17 -15.56
C GLN A 459 3.57 -0.66 -15.37
N SER A 460 4.41 -0.23 -14.41
CA SER A 460 4.68 1.18 -14.11
C SER A 460 3.42 2.00 -13.80
N LYS A 461 2.36 1.37 -13.28
CA LYS A 461 1.20 2.08 -12.68
C LYS A 461 1.57 2.68 -11.33
N ARG A 462 2.48 2.02 -10.61
CA ARG A 462 3.11 2.53 -9.39
C ARG A 462 4.60 2.66 -9.66
N VAL A 463 5.09 3.90 -9.72
CA VAL A 463 6.49 4.22 -9.99
C VAL A 463 7.18 4.67 -8.71
N GLY A 464 8.34 4.07 -8.41
CA GLY A 464 9.09 4.35 -7.19
C GLY A 464 10.31 3.44 -6.96
N VAL A 465 10.72 3.37 -5.70
CA VAL A 465 11.81 2.52 -5.20
C VAL A 465 11.22 1.62 -4.12
N TRP A 466 11.27 0.31 -4.34
CA TRP A 466 10.49 -0.67 -3.60
C TRP A 466 11.41 -1.61 -2.83
N ASN A 467 11.23 -1.74 -1.51
CA ASN A 467 11.88 -2.76 -0.71
C ASN A 467 11.26 -4.12 -1.03
N ILE A 468 12.07 -5.07 -1.49
CA ILE A 468 11.64 -6.35 -2.05
C ILE A 468 12.37 -7.53 -1.40
N PRO A 469 11.72 -8.70 -1.30
CA PRO A 469 12.36 -9.88 -0.72
C PRO A 469 13.35 -10.59 -1.64
N TYR A 470 13.25 -10.45 -2.97
CA TYR A 470 14.12 -11.15 -3.92
C TYR A 470 14.38 -10.32 -5.17
N MET A 471 15.63 -10.31 -5.61
CA MET A 471 16.08 -9.69 -6.86
C MET A 471 17.07 -10.60 -7.58
N ALA A 472 17.19 -10.42 -8.90
CA ALA A 472 18.09 -11.20 -9.75
C ALA A 472 18.65 -10.37 -10.91
N HIS A 473 19.60 -10.95 -11.64
CA HIS A 473 20.19 -10.43 -12.88
C HIS A 473 21.03 -9.15 -12.74
N ILE A 474 20.43 -8.01 -12.36
CA ILE A 474 21.06 -6.69 -12.39
C ILE A 474 20.83 -6.00 -11.05
N TYR A 475 21.92 -5.75 -10.33
CA TYR A 475 21.90 -5.02 -9.05
C TYR A 475 23.27 -4.43 -8.73
N LEU A 476 23.25 -3.35 -7.95
CA LEU A 476 24.40 -2.69 -7.37
C LEU A 476 24.40 -2.94 -5.86
N ILE A 477 25.57 -3.26 -5.33
CA ILE A 477 25.79 -3.46 -3.90
C ILE A 477 26.84 -2.46 -3.43
N LYS A 478 26.54 -1.72 -2.36
CA LYS A 478 27.52 -0.84 -1.73
C LYS A 478 28.68 -1.69 -1.19
N GLY A 479 29.91 -1.38 -1.62
CA GLY A 479 31.09 -2.18 -1.24
C GLY A 479 31.33 -2.26 0.28
N GLU A 480 30.89 -1.24 1.04
CA GLU A 480 30.92 -1.25 2.49
C GLU A 480 30.02 -2.33 3.09
N THR A 481 28.82 -2.54 2.54
CA THR A 481 27.90 -3.59 2.97
C THR A 481 28.53 -4.98 2.80
N LEU A 482 29.27 -5.21 1.71
CA LEU A 482 30.01 -6.46 1.52
C LEU A 482 31.12 -6.66 2.57
N ARG A 483 31.83 -5.59 2.95
CA ARG A 483 32.94 -5.67 3.91
C ARG A 483 32.49 -5.74 5.37
N ASN A 484 31.35 -5.15 5.70
CA ASN A 484 30.90 -4.97 7.09
C ASN A 484 29.77 -5.92 7.49
N GLU A 485 28.83 -6.19 6.59
CA GLU A 485 27.60 -6.95 6.87
C GLU A 485 27.64 -8.33 6.20
N LEU A 486 27.91 -8.39 4.89
CA LEU A 486 27.94 -9.62 4.08
C LEU A 486 29.36 -10.22 3.97
N LYS A 487 30.03 -10.42 5.12
CA LYS A 487 31.46 -10.80 5.19
C LYS A 487 31.78 -12.20 4.70
N GLU A 488 30.83 -13.14 4.83
CA GLU A 488 31.08 -14.54 4.48
C GLU A 488 31.26 -14.70 2.98
N ARG A 489 32.20 -15.55 2.54
CA ARG A 489 32.48 -15.74 1.11
C ARG A 489 31.38 -16.51 0.36
N ASN A 490 30.60 -17.31 1.07
CA ASN A 490 29.58 -18.20 0.50
C ASN A 490 28.19 -17.55 0.40
N GLN A 491 28.09 -16.24 0.22
CA GLN A 491 26.79 -15.55 0.10
C GLN A 491 25.88 -16.13 -1.00
N PHE A 492 26.49 -16.67 -2.06
CA PHE A 492 25.80 -17.24 -3.22
C PHE A 492 25.64 -18.77 -3.14
N VAL A 493 26.11 -19.40 -2.06
CA VAL A 493 26.16 -20.86 -1.95
C VAL A 493 25.37 -21.29 -0.72
N LEU A 494 24.17 -21.81 -0.96
CA LEU A 494 23.36 -22.49 0.03
C LEU A 494 22.81 -23.78 -0.59
N GLU A 495 22.89 -24.90 0.12
CA GLU A 495 22.39 -26.18 -0.39
C GLU A 495 20.93 -26.06 -0.84
N LYS A 496 20.63 -26.58 -2.04
CA LYS A 496 19.30 -26.66 -2.67
C LYS A 496 18.68 -25.34 -3.15
N LEU A 497 19.35 -24.19 -3.00
CA LEU A 497 18.89 -22.92 -3.56
C LEU A 497 19.76 -22.51 -4.76
N ASP A 498 19.15 -21.79 -5.72
CA ASP A 498 19.94 -21.11 -6.74
C ASP A 498 20.75 -19.94 -6.13
N PRO A 499 21.84 -19.49 -6.79
CA PRO A 499 22.72 -18.46 -6.26
C PRO A 499 22.05 -17.13 -5.91
N ASP A 500 21.06 -16.70 -6.70
CA ASP A 500 20.34 -15.44 -6.46
C ASP A 500 19.42 -15.58 -5.24
N MET A 501 18.74 -16.72 -5.11
CA MET A 501 17.94 -17.05 -3.91
C MET A 501 18.82 -17.11 -2.65
N ALA A 502 20.01 -17.71 -2.75
CA ALA A 502 20.96 -17.80 -1.65
C ALA A 502 21.41 -16.40 -1.19
N LEU A 503 21.84 -15.54 -2.12
CA LEU A 503 22.23 -14.16 -1.82
C LEU A 503 21.09 -13.40 -1.14
N CYS A 504 19.90 -13.43 -1.74
CA CYS A 504 18.74 -12.72 -1.22
C CYS A 504 18.36 -13.22 0.18
N LYS A 505 18.43 -14.54 0.42
CA LYS A 505 18.13 -15.13 1.73
C LYS A 505 19.13 -14.67 2.79
N ASN A 506 20.42 -14.71 2.47
CA ASN A 506 21.48 -14.31 3.40
C ASN A 506 21.38 -12.81 3.73
N ALA A 507 21.12 -11.96 2.74
CA ALA A 507 20.86 -10.53 2.95
C ALA A 507 19.66 -10.29 3.89
N ARG A 508 18.54 -10.99 3.68
CA ARG A 508 17.35 -10.90 4.55
C ARG A 508 17.62 -11.35 5.98
N GLN A 509 18.38 -12.44 6.17
CA GLN A 509 18.71 -12.95 7.51
C GLN A 509 19.56 -11.95 8.32
N LEU A 510 20.40 -11.17 7.64
CA LEU A 510 21.20 -10.11 8.24
C LEU A 510 20.47 -8.76 8.34
N GLY A 511 19.20 -8.69 7.91
CA GLY A 511 18.42 -7.46 7.95
C GLY A 511 18.85 -6.39 6.94
N VAL A 512 19.56 -6.79 5.88
CA VAL A 512 19.95 -5.92 4.76
C VAL A 512 18.79 -5.84 3.77
N PHE A 513 18.29 -4.62 3.53
CA PHE A 513 17.20 -4.40 2.58
C PHE A 513 17.69 -4.39 1.13
N MET A 514 16.86 -4.93 0.25
CA MET A 514 17.08 -4.95 -1.19
C MET A 514 16.01 -4.12 -1.86
N TYR A 515 16.41 -3.28 -2.81
CA TYR A 515 15.49 -2.35 -3.46
C TYR A 515 15.44 -2.58 -4.97
N ILE A 516 14.25 -2.44 -5.57
CA ILE A 516 14.08 -2.34 -7.02
C ILE A 516 13.54 -0.96 -7.37
N THR A 517 14.09 -0.34 -8.41
CA THR A 517 13.61 0.95 -8.93
C THR A 517 12.99 0.78 -10.30
N ASN A 518 11.78 1.31 -10.47
CA ASN A 518 11.10 1.43 -11.77
C ASN A 518 10.86 2.89 -12.15
N ARG A 519 11.64 3.82 -11.56
CA ARG A 519 11.57 5.26 -11.85
C ARG A 519 11.85 5.61 -13.31
N HIS A 520 12.66 4.78 -13.97
CA HIS A 520 13.03 4.93 -15.37
C HIS A 520 12.91 3.58 -16.06
N GLU A 521 12.80 3.61 -17.38
CA GLU A 521 12.96 2.42 -18.19
C GLU A 521 14.46 2.12 -18.33
N PHE A 522 14.92 1.02 -17.75
CA PHE A 522 16.33 0.64 -17.74
C PHE A 522 16.68 -0.42 -18.81
N GLY A 523 15.68 -1.10 -19.36
CA GLY A 523 15.85 -2.16 -20.34
C GLY A 523 14.87 -3.31 -20.12
N ARG A 524 15.22 -4.49 -20.65
CA ARG A 524 14.36 -5.67 -20.64
C ARG A 524 15.15 -6.97 -20.45
N LEU A 525 14.45 -8.03 -20.08
CA LEU A 525 14.98 -9.39 -20.03
C LEU A 525 14.78 -10.10 -21.37
N ILE A 526 15.84 -10.75 -21.85
CA ILE A 526 15.77 -11.66 -23.00
C ILE A 526 15.24 -13.04 -22.58
N SER A 527 14.43 -13.66 -23.44
CA SER A 527 14.07 -15.07 -23.38
C SER A 527 15.25 -15.90 -23.89
N THR A 528 15.70 -16.83 -23.06
CA THR A 528 16.71 -17.85 -23.40
C THR A 528 16.13 -19.27 -23.41
N ALA A 529 14.82 -19.41 -23.19
CA ALA A 529 14.19 -20.72 -22.94
C ALA A 529 14.33 -21.68 -24.12
N ASN A 530 14.22 -21.16 -25.36
CA ASN A 530 14.34 -21.94 -26.59
C ASN A 530 15.52 -21.46 -27.45
N TYR A 531 16.58 -20.94 -26.82
CA TYR A 531 17.75 -20.46 -27.56
C TYR A 531 18.55 -21.63 -28.13
N ASN A 532 18.43 -21.86 -29.44
CA ASN A 532 19.19 -22.88 -30.14
C ASN A 532 20.51 -22.30 -30.65
N THR A 533 21.63 -22.95 -30.32
CA THR A 533 22.99 -22.55 -30.74
C THR A 533 23.47 -23.22 -32.03
N SER A 534 22.62 -24.03 -32.67
CA SER A 534 23.00 -24.85 -33.84
C SER A 534 22.91 -24.11 -35.18
N HIS A 535 22.34 -22.91 -35.22
CA HIS A 535 22.25 -22.12 -36.44
C HIS A 535 23.49 -21.23 -36.62
N PHE A 536 23.76 -20.85 -37.87
CA PHE A 536 24.88 -19.95 -38.18
C PHE A 536 24.72 -18.56 -37.53
N ASN A 537 23.49 -18.03 -37.48
CA ASN A 537 23.15 -16.73 -36.88
C ASN A 537 22.02 -16.85 -35.84
N ASN A 538 22.27 -17.54 -34.72
CA ASN A 538 21.25 -17.94 -33.73
C ASN A 538 20.24 -16.84 -33.32
N ASP A 539 20.68 -15.58 -33.25
CA ASP A 539 19.83 -14.43 -32.90
C ASP A 539 18.67 -14.19 -33.89
N LEU A 540 18.83 -14.51 -35.18
CA LEU A 540 17.76 -14.41 -36.17
C LEU A 540 16.57 -15.32 -35.86
N TRP A 541 16.79 -16.40 -35.12
CA TRP A 541 15.73 -17.31 -34.70
C TRP A 541 15.04 -16.87 -33.40
N GLN A 542 15.53 -15.80 -32.76
CA GLN A 542 14.96 -15.24 -31.54
C GLN A 542 14.07 -14.01 -31.78
N ILE A 543 13.89 -13.57 -33.02
CA ILE A 543 13.13 -12.36 -33.37
C ILE A 543 11.69 -12.37 -32.80
N PHE A 544 11.06 -13.54 -32.68
CA PHE A 544 9.71 -13.69 -32.10
C PHE A 544 9.70 -13.77 -30.57
N GLU A 545 10.73 -14.34 -29.96
CA GLU A 545 10.81 -14.47 -28.50
C GLU A 545 11.38 -13.21 -27.84
N ASN A 546 12.16 -12.43 -28.58
CA ASN A 546 12.84 -11.21 -28.16
C ASN A 546 12.58 -10.03 -29.12
N PRO A 547 11.32 -9.65 -29.40
CA PRO A 547 11.00 -8.54 -30.30
C PRO A 547 11.41 -7.17 -29.74
N VAL A 548 11.72 -6.21 -30.62
CA VAL A 548 12.13 -4.81 -30.34
C VAL A 548 11.69 -3.95 -31.52
N PRO A 549 11.24 -2.67 -31.39
CA PRO A 549 11.02 -1.81 -30.21
C PRO A 549 9.55 -1.36 -29.98
N CYS A 550 8.66 -1.59 -30.95
CA CYS A 550 7.25 -1.17 -30.97
C CYS A 550 6.41 -2.30 -31.61
N PRO A 551 5.07 -2.32 -31.43
CA PRO A 551 4.20 -3.27 -32.15
C PRO A 551 4.44 -3.22 -33.66
N ASP A 552 4.59 -4.38 -34.29
CA ASP A 552 4.84 -4.57 -35.74
C ASP A 552 6.12 -3.89 -36.28
N VAL A 553 7.08 -3.56 -35.40
CA VAL A 553 8.43 -3.12 -35.78
C VAL A 553 9.43 -4.19 -35.36
N PHE A 554 10.22 -4.67 -36.33
CA PHE A 554 11.21 -5.73 -36.12
C PHE A 554 12.62 -5.19 -36.33
N TRP A 555 13.52 -5.52 -35.41
CA TRP A 555 14.92 -5.13 -35.47
C TRP A 555 15.82 -6.36 -35.49
N PHE A 556 16.70 -6.46 -36.50
CA PHE A 556 17.66 -7.55 -36.66
C PHE A 556 18.97 -7.04 -37.28
N PRO A 557 20.12 -7.66 -36.97
CA PRO A 557 21.39 -7.31 -37.60
C PRO A 557 21.41 -7.77 -39.06
N ILE A 558 21.92 -6.92 -39.96
CA ILE A 558 21.93 -7.20 -41.41
C ILE A 558 23.25 -6.87 -42.12
N PHE A 559 23.98 -5.83 -41.67
CA PHE A 559 25.29 -5.44 -42.23
C PHE A 559 26.40 -5.58 -41.20
N SER A 560 27.62 -5.84 -41.70
CA SER A 560 28.85 -5.69 -40.93
C SER A 560 29.29 -4.23 -40.90
N GLU A 561 30.06 -3.85 -39.88
CA GLU A 561 30.61 -2.49 -39.76
C GLU A 561 31.37 -2.06 -41.03
N LYS A 562 32.18 -2.97 -41.59
CA LYS A 562 32.91 -2.73 -42.84
C LYS A 562 31.97 -2.38 -44.01
N ALA A 563 30.86 -3.09 -44.16
CA ALA A 563 29.90 -2.82 -45.23
C ALA A 563 29.23 -1.45 -45.05
N CYS A 564 28.96 -1.07 -43.80
CA CYS A 564 28.45 0.26 -43.48
C CYS A 564 29.46 1.36 -43.82
N ASP A 565 30.73 1.20 -43.43
CA ASP A 565 31.80 2.18 -43.69
C ASP A 565 32.04 2.39 -45.19
N GLU A 566 32.07 1.30 -45.96
CA GLU A 566 32.25 1.36 -47.43
C GLU A 566 31.07 2.06 -48.11
N LEU A 567 29.83 1.78 -47.66
CA LEU A 567 28.64 2.44 -48.20
C LEU A 567 28.60 3.93 -47.85
N ILE A 568 28.97 4.32 -46.63
CA ILE A 568 29.12 5.73 -46.25
C ILE A 568 30.18 6.40 -47.14
N GLY A 569 31.34 5.74 -47.32
CA GLY A 569 32.42 6.25 -48.16
C GLY A 569 31.98 6.54 -49.59
N GLU A 570 31.19 5.65 -50.20
CA GLU A 570 30.65 5.82 -51.54
C GLU A 570 29.69 7.03 -51.64
N MET A 571 28.80 7.19 -50.65
CA MET A 571 27.82 8.29 -50.62
C MET A 571 28.51 9.65 -50.43
N GLU A 572 29.50 9.72 -49.53
CA GLU A 572 30.30 10.94 -49.32
C GLU A 572 31.20 11.24 -50.52
N HIS A 573 31.71 10.22 -51.23
CA HIS A 573 32.48 10.41 -52.46
C HIS A 573 31.64 11.04 -53.58
N TYR A 574 30.38 10.59 -53.75
CA TYR A 574 29.45 11.23 -54.68
C TYR A 574 29.10 12.67 -54.28
N GLY A 575 28.91 12.91 -52.97
CA GLY A 575 28.89 14.24 -52.34
C GLY A 575 27.71 15.18 -52.71
N SER A 576 26.90 14.81 -53.70
CA SER A 576 25.78 15.62 -54.18
C SER A 576 24.49 15.31 -53.43
N TRP A 577 24.41 15.72 -52.16
CA TRP A 577 23.26 15.54 -51.28
C TRP A 577 22.09 16.50 -51.59
N SER A 578 20.83 16.07 -51.43
CA SER A 578 19.62 16.83 -51.83
C SER A 578 19.43 18.17 -51.11
N GLY A 579 19.91 18.28 -49.87
CA GLY A 579 19.72 19.41 -48.98
C GLY A 579 18.33 19.53 -48.37
N GLY A 580 17.49 18.48 -48.41
CA GLY A 580 16.20 18.43 -47.70
C GLY A 580 15.14 19.40 -48.22
N LYS A 581 15.07 19.61 -49.54
CA LYS A 581 14.12 20.53 -50.19
C LYS A 581 12.96 19.76 -50.84
N TYR A 582 11.73 20.29 -50.72
CA TYR A 582 10.51 19.70 -51.31
C TYR A 582 10.54 19.50 -52.84
N THR A 583 11.41 20.19 -53.55
CA THR A 583 11.57 20.06 -55.00
C THR A 583 12.93 19.49 -55.31
N ASP A 584 12.96 18.24 -55.75
CA ASP A 584 14.16 17.58 -56.22
C ASP A 584 13.99 17.16 -57.69
N LYS A 585 14.82 17.75 -58.57
CA LYS A 585 14.78 17.46 -60.03
C LYS A 585 15.43 16.12 -60.37
N ARG A 586 16.05 15.45 -59.41
CA ARG A 586 16.79 14.19 -59.56
C ARG A 586 15.90 12.96 -59.40
N ILE A 587 14.68 13.14 -58.89
CA ILE A 587 13.68 12.08 -58.72
C ILE A 587 12.55 12.17 -59.77
N SER A 588 11.98 11.03 -60.13
CA SER A 588 10.85 10.95 -61.06
C SER A 588 9.59 11.56 -60.41
N GLY A 589 9.13 12.70 -60.92
CA GLY A 589 7.96 13.44 -60.39
C GLY A 589 8.28 14.82 -59.78
N GLY A 590 9.55 15.11 -59.47
CA GLY A 590 10.02 16.46 -59.16
C GLY A 590 9.60 17.07 -57.80
N TYR A 591 8.81 16.35 -57.00
CA TYR A 591 8.28 16.83 -55.72
C TYR A 591 8.27 15.72 -54.67
N GLU A 592 8.83 16.00 -53.50
CA GLU A 592 8.90 15.09 -52.37
C GLU A 592 8.01 15.62 -51.24
N ASN A 593 6.99 14.84 -50.88
CA ASN A 593 6.00 15.24 -49.87
C ASN A 593 6.63 15.41 -48.47
N VAL A 594 7.73 14.69 -48.21
CA VAL A 594 8.47 14.71 -46.93
C VAL A 594 9.97 14.75 -47.24
N PRO A 595 10.58 15.94 -47.34
CA PRO A 595 11.93 16.04 -47.89
C PRO A 595 13.02 15.53 -46.94
N THR A 596 13.97 14.78 -47.47
CA THR A 596 15.16 14.27 -46.75
C THR A 596 16.46 14.68 -47.43
N ASP A 597 17.55 14.92 -46.67
CA ASP A 597 18.89 15.20 -47.20
C ASP A 597 19.54 13.89 -47.62
N ASP A 598 19.36 13.51 -48.89
CA ASP A 598 19.57 12.14 -49.33
C ASP A 598 20.28 12.00 -50.70
N ILE A 599 20.71 10.76 -50.93
CA ILE A 599 21.22 10.24 -52.20
C ILE A 599 20.49 8.93 -52.48
N HIS A 600 19.86 8.83 -53.65
CA HIS A 600 19.23 7.60 -54.12
C HIS A 600 20.26 6.63 -54.71
N MET A 601 20.02 5.33 -54.55
CA MET A 601 20.89 4.28 -55.10
C MET A 601 21.02 4.34 -56.62
N THR A 602 20.01 4.89 -57.32
CA THR A 602 20.05 5.15 -58.77
C THR A 602 21.06 6.22 -59.17
N GLN A 603 21.42 7.13 -58.26
CA GLN A 603 22.35 8.23 -58.55
C GLN A 603 23.82 7.81 -58.46
N VAL A 604 24.08 6.70 -57.75
CA VAL A 604 25.40 6.10 -57.57
C VAL A 604 25.51 4.75 -58.30
N ASP A 605 24.60 4.48 -59.25
CA ASP A 605 24.56 3.24 -60.04
C ASP A 605 24.56 1.93 -59.22
N TYR A 606 24.05 1.96 -57.97
CA TYR A 606 24.07 0.83 -57.02
C TYR A 606 22.70 0.15 -56.83
N GLU A 607 21.69 0.57 -57.59
CA GLU A 607 20.31 0.10 -57.43
C GLU A 607 20.17 -1.42 -57.69
N LYS A 608 20.90 -1.98 -58.66
CA LYS A 608 20.77 -3.41 -59.02
C LYS A 608 21.29 -4.31 -57.91
N GLU A 609 22.43 -3.96 -57.35
CA GLU A 609 23.09 -4.61 -56.23
C GLU A 609 22.19 -4.51 -54.98
N TRP A 610 21.63 -3.33 -54.74
CA TRP A 610 20.70 -3.10 -53.63
C TRP A 610 19.41 -3.92 -53.75
N LEU A 611 18.81 -3.98 -54.93
CA LEU A 611 17.62 -4.81 -55.18
C LEU A 611 17.92 -6.31 -55.10
N HIS A 612 19.16 -6.74 -55.36
CA HIS A 612 19.57 -8.12 -55.12
C HIS A 612 19.64 -8.41 -53.62
N PHE A 613 20.24 -7.50 -52.83
CA PHE A 613 20.27 -7.59 -51.37
C PHE A 613 18.86 -7.70 -50.75
N ILE A 614 17.91 -6.87 -51.18
CA ILE A 614 16.51 -6.93 -50.69
C ILE A 614 15.87 -8.29 -51.00
N ARG A 615 16.13 -8.85 -52.19
CA ARG A 615 15.57 -10.14 -52.62
C ARG A 615 16.14 -11.31 -51.83
N GLU A 616 17.46 -11.36 -51.67
CA GLU A 616 18.12 -12.51 -51.04
C GLU A 616 18.02 -12.50 -49.52
N PHE A 617 18.09 -11.32 -48.88
CA PHE A 617 18.22 -11.25 -47.43
C PHE A 617 16.97 -10.72 -46.74
N ILE A 618 16.31 -9.71 -47.30
CA ILE A 618 15.17 -9.08 -46.61
C ILE A 618 13.88 -9.84 -46.86
N SER A 619 13.61 -10.24 -48.11
CA SER A 619 12.36 -10.92 -48.49
C SER A 619 12.11 -12.20 -47.67
N PRO A 620 13.10 -13.07 -47.40
CA PRO A 620 12.91 -14.23 -46.52
C PRO A 620 12.64 -13.87 -45.06
N VAL A 621 13.24 -12.79 -44.55
CA VAL A 621 12.99 -12.31 -43.19
C VAL A 621 11.56 -11.79 -43.09
N THR A 622 11.12 -10.97 -44.05
CA THR A 622 9.75 -10.43 -44.12
C THR A 622 8.69 -11.54 -44.13
N LEU A 623 8.89 -12.59 -44.95
CA LEU A 623 7.96 -13.74 -44.98
C LEU A 623 7.84 -14.44 -43.63
N LYS A 624 8.94 -14.47 -42.87
CA LYS A 624 8.96 -15.09 -41.55
C LYS A 624 8.26 -14.20 -40.53
N VAL A 625 8.57 -12.90 -40.49
CA VAL A 625 8.01 -11.96 -39.50
C VAL A 625 6.53 -11.63 -39.76
N PHE A 626 6.11 -11.56 -41.02
CA PHE A 626 4.72 -11.33 -41.43
C PHE A 626 4.15 -12.59 -42.09
N SER A 627 3.70 -13.53 -41.25
CA SER A 627 3.17 -14.81 -41.73
C SER A 627 2.01 -14.62 -42.71
N GLY A 628 2.12 -15.23 -43.89
CA GLY A 628 1.13 -15.10 -44.96
C GLY A 628 1.36 -13.92 -45.92
N TYR A 629 2.32 -13.03 -45.64
CA TYR A 629 2.71 -11.96 -46.55
C TYR A 629 3.93 -12.38 -47.38
N TYR A 630 3.78 -12.35 -48.71
CA TYR A 630 4.85 -12.67 -49.66
C TYR A 630 5.28 -11.41 -50.41
N THR A 631 6.59 -11.15 -50.45
CA THR A 631 7.17 -10.05 -51.22
C THR A 631 8.18 -10.58 -52.23
N LYS A 632 8.18 -9.98 -53.44
CA LYS A 632 9.19 -10.23 -54.47
C LYS A 632 10.44 -9.34 -54.31
N GLY A 633 10.52 -8.57 -53.22
CA GLY A 633 11.65 -7.68 -52.95
C GLY A 633 11.73 -6.48 -53.89
N TYR A 634 10.59 -5.95 -54.33
CA TYR A 634 10.52 -4.80 -55.22
C TYR A 634 10.46 -3.48 -54.43
N ALA A 635 11.44 -2.61 -54.63
CA ALA A 635 11.51 -1.30 -53.99
C ALA A 635 11.75 -0.20 -55.04
N LEU A 636 10.86 0.79 -55.10
CA LEU A 636 10.98 1.93 -56.03
C LEU A 636 11.87 3.05 -55.48
N LEU A 637 11.97 3.16 -54.16
CA LEU A 637 12.71 4.22 -53.49
C LEU A 637 13.71 3.58 -52.53
N ASN A 638 14.99 3.68 -52.89
CA ASN A 638 16.13 3.20 -52.12
C ASN A 638 17.13 4.35 -52.01
N PHE A 639 17.40 4.82 -50.80
CA PHE A 639 18.20 6.01 -50.59
C PHE A 639 18.90 6.01 -49.24
N VAL A 640 20.01 6.73 -49.15
CA VAL A 640 20.75 7.01 -47.92
C VAL A 640 20.43 8.43 -47.48
N VAL A 641 20.02 8.58 -46.22
CA VAL A 641 19.70 9.88 -45.60
C VAL A 641 20.81 10.27 -44.65
N LYS A 642 21.22 11.54 -44.70
CA LYS A 642 22.20 12.15 -43.82
C LYS A 642 21.55 13.20 -42.92
N TYR A 643 21.58 12.97 -41.61
CA TYR A 643 21.13 13.95 -40.63
C TYR A 643 22.32 14.74 -40.07
N THR A 644 22.27 16.06 -40.19
CA THR A 644 23.28 16.97 -39.63
C THR A 644 22.62 18.15 -38.93
N PRO A 645 23.22 18.68 -37.83
CA PRO A 645 22.67 19.82 -37.12
C PRO A 645 22.48 21.06 -38.01
N ASP A 646 23.40 21.28 -38.95
CA ASP A 646 23.44 22.49 -39.78
C ASP A 646 22.55 22.46 -41.03
N ARG A 647 22.13 21.26 -41.49
CA ARG A 647 21.30 21.11 -42.70
C ARG A 647 19.92 20.55 -42.38
N GLN A 648 19.84 19.26 -42.10
CA GLN A 648 18.59 18.59 -41.79
C GLN A 648 18.62 17.95 -40.42
N ALA A 649 17.93 18.64 -39.53
CA ALA A 649 17.94 18.39 -38.10
C ALA A 649 17.00 17.23 -37.66
N SER A 650 15.98 16.94 -38.45
CA SER A 650 14.96 15.97 -38.07
C SER A 650 14.08 15.69 -39.27
N LEU A 651 13.28 14.64 -39.13
CA LEU A 651 12.18 14.35 -40.03
C LEU A 651 10.87 14.45 -39.27
N ARG A 652 9.89 15.14 -39.85
CA ARG A 652 8.57 15.31 -39.22
C ARG A 652 7.81 13.98 -39.22
N PRO A 653 6.88 13.75 -38.28
CA PRO A 653 6.01 12.58 -38.32
C PRO A 653 5.28 12.47 -39.66
N HIS A 654 5.33 11.30 -40.29
CA HIS A 654 4.70 11.01 -41.58
C HIS A 654 4.42 9.51 -41.72
N HIS A 655 3.71 9.15 -42.77
CA HIS A 655 3.58 7.77 -43.22
C HIS A 655 4.41 7.56 -44.47
N ASP A 656 5.10 6.43 -44.51
CA ASP A 656 5.81 5.99 -45.70
C ASP A 656 4.83 5.54 -46.77
N SER A 657 5.14 5.87 -48.02
CA SER A 657 4.41 5.33 -49.17
C SER A 657 4.94 3.93 -49.49
N SER A 658 4.77 2.95 -48.59
CA SER A 658 5.22 1.56 -48.75
C SER A 658 4.25 0.59 -48.06
N THR A 659 4.33 -0.70 -48.40
CA THR A 659 3.66 -1.74 -47.60
C THR A 659 4.44 -2.03 -46.32
N PHE A 660 5.77 -2.01 -46.42
CA PHE A 660 6.68 -2.00 -45.28
C PHE A 660 7.97 -1.27 -45.65
N THR A 661 8.68 -0.79 -44.64
CA THR A 661 9.91 -0.02 -44.80
C THR A 661 11.07 -0.75 -44.12
N ILE A 662 12.23 -0.73 -44.78
CA ILE A 662 13.50 -1.13 -44.18
C ILE A 662 14.27 0.13 -43.81
N ASN A 663 14.75 0.20 -42.58
CA ASN A 663 15.63 1.27 -42.11
C ASN A 663 16.90 0.65 -41.49
N ILE A 664 18.07 0.97 -42.04
CA ILE A 664 19.36 0.42 -41.65
C ILE A 664 20.26 1.56 -41.18
N ALA A 665 20.69 1.52 -39.92
CA ALA A 665 21.70 2.44 -39.41
C ALA A 665 23.08 2.11 -39.97
N LEU A 666 23.80 3.13 -40.43
CA LEU A 666 25.14 2.98 -41.02
C LEU A 666 26.29 3.41 -40.09
N ASN A 667 26.02 4.14 -39.01
CA ASN A 667 27.05 4.60 -38.08
C ASN A 667 26.63 4.43 -36.60
N SER A 668 27.57 4.66 -35.68
CA SER A 668 27.42 4.30 -34.27
C SER A 668 26.96 5.46 -33.38
N LYS A 669 25.84 5.25 -32.68
CA LYS A 669 25.35 6.18 -31.66
C LYS A 669 26.33 6.23 -30.47
N GLY A 670 26.67 7.44 -30.03
CA GLY A 670 27.61 7.74 -28.94
C GLY A 670 29.05 7.93 -29.39
N THR A 671 29.41 7.49 -30.60
CA THR A 671 30.73 7.70 -31.20
C THR A 671 30.64 8.71 -32.34
N ASP A 672 29.74 8.46 -33.29
CA ASP A 672 29.55 9.32 -34.46
C ASP A 672 28.44 10.35 -34.23
N PHE A 673 27.50 10.07 -33.32
CA PHE A 673 26.40 10.98 -32.98
C PHE A 673 25.73 10.74 -31.64
N GLU A 674 25.28 11.79 -30.95
CA GLU A 674 24.77 11.64 -29.57
C GLU A 674 23.25 11.41 -29.46
N LEU A 675 22.38 12.15 -30.16
CA LEU A 675 20.92 12.06 -29.89
C LEU A 675 19.94 12.34 -31.04
N ALA A 676 20.38 12.64 -32.26
CA ALA A 676 19.47 12.78 -33.42
C ALA A 676 20.14 12.70 -34.81
N TRP A 677 21.42 12.33 -34.92
CA TRP A 677 22.26 12.66 -36.08
C TRP A 677 22.92 11.45 -36.74
N GLY A 678 22.17 10.60 -37.44
CA GLY A 678 22.73 9.40 -38.08
C GLY A 678 22.83 9.48 -39.60
N LEU A 679 23.58 8.56 -40.20
CA LEU A 679 23.37 8.12 -41.58
C LEU A 679 22.51 6.86 -41.56
N ASN A 680 21.41 6.86 -42.30
CA ASN A 680 20.50 5.70 -42.40
C ASN A 680 20.20 5.38 -43.86
N VAL A 681 20.08 4.09 -44.19
CA VAL A 681 19.51 3.66 -45.47
C VAL A 681 18.03 3.38 -45.28
N MET A 682 17.20 3.96 -46.13
CA MET A 682 15.76 3.72 -46.17
C MET A 682 15.39 3.07 -47.49
N SER A 683 14.57 2.01 -47.43
CA SER A 683 14.04 1.35 -48.61
C SER A 683 12.54 1.12 -48.47
N LEU A 684 11.78 1.66 -49.42
CA LEU A 684 10.32 1.60 -49.46
C LEU A 684 9.89 0.46 -50.40
N ILE A 685 9.33 -0.60 -49.82
CA ILE A 685 8.93 -1.80 -50.56
C ILE A 685 7.44 -1.76 -50.85
N PHE A 686 7.11 -1.95 -52.13
CA PHE A 686 5.76 -1.85 -52.66
C PHE A 686 5.17 -3.24 -52.91
N PRO A 687 3.84 -3.38 -52.91
CA PRO A 687 3.21 -4.65 -53.27
C PRO A 687 3.49 -4.93 -54.75
N SER A 688 3.92 -6.16 -55.06
CA SER A 688 3.96 -6.61 -56.44
C SER A 688 2.54 -6.65 -56.97
N SER A 689 2.26 -5.93 -58.05
CA SER A 689 1.03 -6.13 -58.83
C SER A 689 0.95 -7.56 -59.39
#